data_AF-A0A165H365-F1
#
_entry.id   AF-A0A165H365-F1
#
_cell.length_a   1.000
_cell.length_b   1.000
_cell.length_c   1.000
_cell.angle_alpha   90.00
_cell.angle_beta   90.00
_cell.angle_gamma   90.00
#
_symmetry.space_group_name_H-M   'P 1'
#
loop_
_entity.id
_entity.type
_entity.pdbx_description
1 polymer ?
#
loop_
_entity_poly.entity_id
_entity_poly.type
_entity_poly.pdbx_seq_one_letter_code
_entity_poly.pdbx_strand_id
1 'polypeptide(L)'
;MRNQLKLAKNALSLCSRTSVRRTGAVCWNRDAFARRLHVSPLTGEDAKLAELAEAEASTSAAAPLRAHNDGFLARTRYCGELTESDNGARVVLSGWLQTARKMGSMAFIALRDYTGNVQLVYRGADLDGPHELDLAEFPPESVILIEGTVQARPSKAKREGAGGQVEVIVRKYTLLNPAERPLPFYPAQVENLPSLEFRNKYRYLELRRHQLANNIRKRSKVTRLIRDVLDNQGFLDVETPILLNSTPEGAREFLVPTRLHPLDKNGVPVAHQRGDPPRTPTFYALAQSPQQPKQLLICSGAVEKYYQFAKCFRDEDGRKDRQPEFTQLDMEMAFVSWAANEQDIDQGWRIGGVEVKTVVEDIVRRVWKETKEVELPEQFRVITYQEAMSKYGSDKPDTRIPLEIIDLTAHLPMEYQEELLRAKPHEGRAVDCIHIPVGSLFAVQEMHELSQKIAHGNRLVGPLVITEENLVDWFPKHPAVNFRNESLIRGLNEKLNVAIGDILFFSWRDAVHSGAMTPLGALRIALADRAQRQGSYVPSKEPHFLWVTEFPLFAKDEEKADLVGGEWASSHHPFTAPMAEDMELLMLGDGHLLEKVRGQHYDLVLNGVEIGGGSVRIHDASLQEYIMRNILRLDDNQVSRFGHLLQALRSGAPPHGGLALGFDRLMSLLCDTPSIREVIAFPKTADGRDPLFGSPSPTQNKTLVPYGLRPWRLKLDGPSMLRSVRARVVGPEEARADLEAEAEEQREREREQK
;
A
#
# COMPACT_ATOMS: atom_id res chain seq x y z
N MET A 1 -38.90 -26.48 -36.78
CA MET A 1 -38.58 -25.03 -36.89
C MET A 1 -38.01 -24.40 -35.62
N ARG A 2 -38.66 -24.45 -34.43
CA ARG A 2 -38.10 -23.82 -33.20
C ARG A 2 -36.76 -24.40 -32.70
N ASN A 3 -36.45 -25.68 -32.94
CA ASN A 3 -35.17 -26.28 -32.55
C ASN A 3 -34.00 -25.97 -33.50
N GLN A 4 -34.27 -25.71 -34.79
CA GLN A 4 -33.22 -25.28 -35.72
C GLN A 4 -32.83 -23.81 -35.55
N LEU A 5 -33.77 -22.96 -35.11
CA LEU A 5 -33.47 -21.56 -34.72
C LEU A 5 -32.54 -21.46 -33.49
N LYS A 6 -32.61 -22.43 -32.57
CA LYS A 6 -31.72 -22.51 -31.40
C LYS A 6 -30.29 -22.91 -31.79
N LEU A 7 -30.15 -23.83 -32.74
CA LEU A 7 -28.84 -24.25 -33.28
C LEU A 7 -28.18 -23.14 -34.12
N ALA A 8 -28.94 -22.39 -34.92
CA ALA A 8 -28.41 -21.25 -35.68
C ALA A 8 -27.94 -20.08 -34.78
N LYS A 9 -28.68 -19.77 -33.70
CA LYS A 9 -28.26 -18.78 -32.69
C LYS A 9 -26.98 -19.20 -31.95
N ASN A 10 -26.82 -20.49 -31.68
CA ASN A 10 -25.61 -21.01 -31.02
C ASN A 10 -24.40 -21.03 -31.98
N ALA A 11 -24.58 -21.31 -33.27
CA ALA A 11 -23.51 -21.25 -34.26
C ALA A 11 -22.99 -19.82 -34.51
N LEU A 12 -23.88 -18.82 -34.53
CA LEU A 12 -23.50 -17.39 -34.64
C LEU A 12 -22.82 -16.86 -33.36
N SER A 13 -23.17 -17.40 -32.20
CA SER A 13 -22.52 -17.11 -30.91
C SER A 13 -21.10 -17.68 -30.81
N LEU A 14 -20.83 -18.82 -31.44
CA LEU A 14 -19.49 -19.44 -31.45
C LEU A 14 -18.50 -18.78 -32.44
N CYS A 15 -18.98 -18.18 -33.53
CA CYS A 15 -18.10 -17.45 -34.46
C CYS A 15 -17.65 -16.07 -33.95
N SER A 16 -18.27 -15.50 -32.91
CA SER A 16 -17.85 -14.22 -32.32
C SER A 16 -16.84 -14.37 -31.17
N ARG A 17 -16.43 -15.60 -30.83
CA ARG A 17 -15.51 -15.91 -29.72
C ARG A 17 -14.19 -16.56 -30.14
N THR A 18 -13.70 -16.28 -31.34
CA THR A 18 -12.30 -16.57 -31.73
C THR A 18 -11.53 -15.28 -31.97
N SER A 19 -10.63 -14.99 -31.04
CA SER A 19 -9.64 -13.93 -31.15
C SER A 19 -8.69 -14.18 -32.32
N VAL A 20 -8.73 -13.34 -33.35
CA VAL A 20 -7.67 -13.28 -34.36
C VAL A 20 -6.93 -11.96 -34.20
N ARG A 21 -5.68 -12.08 -33.76
CA ARG A 21 -4.66 -11.02 -33.80
C ARG A 21 -4.36 -10.65 -35.25
N ARG A 22 -4.18 -9.35 -35.48
CA ARG A 22 -3.70 -8.67 -36.70
C ARG A 22 -2.74 -9.48 -37.58
N THR A 23 -3.07 -9.58 -38.87
CA THR A 23 -2.15 -9.34 -40.00
C THR A 23 -2.96 -9.12 -41.28
N GLY A 24 -2.65 -8.04 -42.02
CA GLY A 24 -2.74 -7.93 -43.49
C GLY A 24 -4.09 -8.16 -44.18
N ALA A 25 -4.54 -7.16 -44.93
CA ALA A 25 -5.63 -7.27 -45.88
C ALA A 25 -5.45 -8.48 -46.82
N VAL A 26 -6.41 -9.42 -46.80
CA VAL A 26 -6.64 -10.37 -47.90
C VAL A 26 -8.14 -10.52 -48.07
N CYS A 27 -8.64 -10.04 -49.21
CA CYS A 27 -10.02 -10.15 -49.64
C CYS A 27 -10.33 -11.63 -49.92
N TRP A 28 -11.19 -12.27 -49.13
CA TRP A 28 -11.68 -13.61 -49.45
C TRP A 28 -13.01 -13.52 -50.18
N ASN A 29 -13.01 -14.01 -51.42
CA ASN A 29 -14.12 -14.07 -52.34
C ASN A 29 -15.18 -15.08 -51.84
N ARG A 30 -16.41 -14.61 -51.55
CA ARG A 30 -17.53 -15.40 -50.95
C ARG A 30 -17.87 -16.67 -51.75
N ASP A 31 -17.61 -16.69 -53.05
CA ASP A 31 -17.98 -17.80 -53.94
C ASP A 31 -17.12 -19.07 -53.79
N ALA A 32 -15.92 -18.96 -53.19
CA ALA A 32 -15.04 -20.11 -52.99
C ALA A 32 -15.44 -20.97 -51.77
N PHE A 33 -16.14 -20.38 -50.79
CA PHE A 33 -16.55 -21.08 -49.57
C PHE A 33 -17.87 -21.85 -49.77
N ALA A 34 -18.77 -21.36 -50.63
CA ALA A 34 -20.05 -21.98 -50.92
C ALA A 34 -19.95 -23.29 -51.73
N ARG A 35 -18.85 -23.55 -52.46
CA ARG A 35 -18.68 -24.79 -53.25
C ARG A 35 -18.21 -26.00 -52.43
N ARG A 36 -17.85 -25.83 -51.15
CA ARG A 36 -17.31 -26.91 -50.29
C ARG A 36 -18.31 -27.50 -49.29
N LEU A 37 -19.53 -26.97 -49.25
CA LEU A 37 -20.65 -27.49 -48.47
C LEU A 37 -21.81 -27.71 -49.44
N HIS A 38 -22.20 -28.97 -49.66
CA HIS A 38 -23.39 -29.32 -50.45
C HIS A 38 -24.65 -28.80 -49.75
N VAL A 39 -25.05 -27.56 -50.06
CA VAL A 39 -26.32 -26.96 -49.63
C VAL A 39 -27.09 -26.58 -50.88
N SER A 40 -28.30 -27.12 -51.02
CA SER A 40 -29.21 -26.85 -52.13
C SER A 40 -29.64 -25.37 -52.19
N PRO A 41 -30.03 -24.83 -53.36
CA PRO A 41 -30.41 -23.43 -53.50
C PRO A 41 -31.70 -23.12 -52.73
N LEU A 42 -31.73 -21.99 -52.02
CA LEU A 42 -32.91 -21.47 -51.32
C LEU A 42 -34.04 -21.16 -52.32
N THR A 43 -35.27 -21.52 -51.96
CA THR A 43 -36.48 -21.23 -52.75
C THR A 43 -36.87 -19.75 -52.64
N GLY A 44 -37.63 -19.24 -53.62
CA GLY A 44 -37.91 -17.81 -53.79
C GLY A 44 -38.64 -17.08 -52.64
N GLU A 45 -39.15 -17.79 -51.63
CA GLU A 45 -39.70 -17.17 -50.41
C GLU A 45 -38.60 -16.79 -49.39
N ASP A 46 -37.52 -17.56 -49.30
CA ASP A 46 -36.40 -17.29 -48.38
C ASP A 46 -35.57 -16.07 -48.84
N ALA A 47 -35.50 -15.83 -50.15
CA ALA A 47 -34.84 -14.64 -50.71
C ALA A 47 -35.61 -13.35 -50.37
N LYS A 48 -36.95 -13.40 -50.35
CA LYS A 48 -37.81 -12.26 -50.00
C LYS A 48 -37.77 -11.94 -48.51
N LEU A 49 -37.67 -12.97 -47.66
CA LEU A 49 -37.45 -12.82 -46.22
C LEU A 49 -36.06 -12.30 -45.89
N ALA A 50 -35.03 -12.67 -46.67
CA ALA A 50 -33.69 -12.10 -46.55
C ALA A 50 -33.64 -10.62 -46.99
N GLU A 51 -34.32 -10.25 -48.08
CA GLU A 51 -34.47 -8.85 -48.51
C GLU A 51 -35.24 -7.99 -47.50
N LEU A 52 -36.31 -8.53 -46.90
CA LEU A 52 -37.06 -7.86 -45.83
C LEU A 52 -36.24 -7.75 -44.54
N ALA A 53 -35.43 -8.76 -44.21
CA ALA A 53 -34.53 -8.71 -43.05
C ALA A 53 -33.34 -7.75 -43.28
N GLU A 54 -32.83 -7.63 -44.51
CA GLU A 54 -31.83 -6.60 -44.88
C GLU A 54 -32.46 -5.19 -44.90
N ALA A 55 -33.72 -5.04 -45.31
CA ALA A 55 -34.45 -3.78 -45.27
C ALA A 55 -34.83 -3.33 -43.84
N GLU A 56 -35.16 -4.26 -42.94
CA GLU A 56 -35.36 -3.99 -41.50
C GLU A 56 -34.03 -3.77 -40.76
N ALA A 57 -32.93 -4.44 -41.16
CA ALA A 57 -31.59 -4.16 -40.63
C ALA A 57 -31.02 -2.82 -41.14
N SER A 58 -31.48 -2.34 -42.31
CA SER A 58 -31.08 -1.08 -42.93
C SER A 58 -31.80 0.16 -42.37
N THR A 59 -32.80 0.00 -41.49
CA THR A 59 -33.61 1.10 -40.96
C THR A 59 -33.46 1.29 -39.44
N SER A 60 -32.23 1.24 -38.89
CA SER A 60 -31.86 1.87 -37.59
C SER A 60 -30.39 1.59 -37.20
N ALA A 61 -29.41 1.86 -38.07
CA ALA A 61 -28.02 1.89 -37.66
C ALA A 61 -27.41 3.23 -38.09
N ALA A 62 -27.44 4.22 -37.18
CA ALA A 62 -26.66 5.44 -37.36
C ALA A 62 -25.21 5.06 -37.70
N ALA A 63 -24.61 5.75 -38.67
CA ALA A 63 -23.23 5.48 -39.05
C ALA A 63 -22.33 5.51 -37.80
N PRO A 64 -21.38 4.57 -37.66
CA PRO A 64 -20.53 4.52 -36.47
C PRO A 64 -19.75 5.82 -36.36
N LEU A 65 -19.82 6.48 -35.19
CA LEU A 65 -19.02 7.65 -34.86
C LEU A 65 -17.54 7.35 -35.11
N ARG A 66 -16.83 8.25 -35.80
CA ARG A 66 -15.40 8.10 -36.11
C ARG A 66 -14.57 9.17 -35.41
N ALA A 67 -13.36 8.80 -35.01
CA ALA A 67 -12.37 9.75 -34.52
C ALA A 67 -11.88 10.66 -35.66
N HIS A 68 -11.59 11.91 -35.33
CA HIS A 68 -10.94 12.85 -36.23
C HIS A 68 -9.45 12.51 -36.36
N ASN A 69 -8.99 12.26 -37.59
CA ASN A 69 -7.60 11.87 -37.89
C ASN A 69 -6.87 12.89 -38.78
N ASP A 70 -7.28 14.16 -38.73
CA ASP A 70 -6.67 15.25 -39.50
C ASP A 70 -6.19 16.37 -38.55
N GLY A 71 -5.54 17.40 -39.10
CA GLY A 71 -5.16 18.61 -38.37
C GLY A 71 -6.36 19.25 -37.67
N PHE A 72 -6.12 19.79 -36.48
CA PHE A 72 -7.10 20.55 -35.70
C PHE A 72 -6.39 21.68 -34.96
N LEU A 73 -7.15 22.69 -34.52
CA LEU A 73 -6.58 23.88 -33.89
C LEU A 73 -5.98 23.57 -32.52
N ALA A 74 -4.88 24.24 -32.19
CA ALA A 74 -4.33 24.20 -30.85
C ALA A 74 -5.27 24.86 -29.84
N ARG A 75 -5.35 24.29 -28.64
CA ARG A 75 -6.10 24.85 -27.52
C ARG A 75 -5.53 26.22 -27.12
N THR A 76 -6.39 27.21 -26.92
CA THR A 76 -5.99 28.58 -26.51
C THR A 76 -6.11 28.83 -25.01
N ARG A 77 -6.97 28.08 -24.32
CA ARG A 77 -7.26 28.18 -22.87
C ARG A 77 -7.64 26.82 -22.30
N TYR A 78 -7.43 26.61 -21.01
CA TYR A 78 -8.01 25.47 -20.31
C TYR A 78 -9.43 25.78 -19.80
N CYS A 79 -10.24 24.74 -19.62
CA CYS A 79 -11.65 24.85 -19.24
C CYS A 79 -11.83 25.54 -17.88
N GLY A 80 -11.04 25.15 -16.88
CA GLY A 80 -11.10 25.68 -15.52
C GLY A 80 -10.40 27.04 -15.35
N GLU A 81 -9.67 27.53 -16.35
CA GLU A 81 -9.00 28.83 -16.29
C GLU A 81 -9.87 29.98 -16.78
N LEU A 82 -11.03 29.70 -17.37
CA LEU A 82 -11.92 30.74 -17.85
C LEU A 82 -12.61 31.46 -16.69
N THR A 83 -12.54 32.78 -16.73
CA THR A 83 -13.09 33.70 -15.72
C THR A 83 -13.95 34.78 -16.36
N GLU A 84 -14.61 35.61 -15.55
CA GLU A 84 -15.46 36.70 -16.04
C GLU A 84 -14.68 37.73 -16.88
N SER A 85 -13.35 37.88 -16.69
CA SER A 85 -12.53 38.76 -17.52
C SER A 85 -12.35 38.27 -18.96
N ASP A 86 -12.66 37.01 -19.24
CA ASP A 86 -12.60 36.44 -20.59
C ASP A 86 -13.90 36.67 -21.39
N ASN A 87 -14.90 37.36 -20.83
CA ASN A 87 -16.19 37.59 -21.49
C ASN A 87 -16.02 38.24 -22.88
N GLY A 88 -16.65 37.63 -23.90
CA GLY A 88 -16.54 38.04 -25.31
C GLY A 88 -15.32 37.48 -26.06
N ALA A 89 -14.35 36.85 -25.38
CA ALA A 89 -13.19 36.28 -26.03
C ALA A 89 -13.55 35.06 -26.89
N ARG A 90 -12.89 34.92 -28.05
CA ARG A 90 -12.92 33.69 -28.85
C ARG A 90 -11.92 32.71 -28.30
N VAL A 91 -12.34 31.47 -28.07
CA VAL A 91 -11.51 30.43 -27.45
C VAL A 91 -11.62 29.11 -28.21
N VAL A 92 -10.53 28.37 -28.19
CA VAL A 92 -10.46 26.96 -28.60
C VAL A 92 -10.18 26.12 -27.37
N LEU A 93 -11.11 25.23 -27.04
CA LEU A 93 -11.04 24.34 -25.88
C LEU A 93 -11.01 22.88 -26.32
N SER A 94 -10.32 22.03 -25.57
CA SER A 94 -10.34 20.58 -25.79
C SER A 94 -10.55 19.86 -24.48
N GLY A 95 -11.42 18.85 -24.47
CA GLY A 95 -11.74 18.12 -23.25
C GLY A 95 -12.69 16.95 -23.47
N TRP A 96 -13.21 16.43 -22.36
CA TRP A 96 -14.17 15.34 -22.32
C TRP A 96 -15.58 15.88 -22.08
N LEU A 97 -16.50 15.53 -22.97
CA LEU A 97 -17.92 15.86 -22.81
C LEU A 97 -18.50 15.18 -21.58
N GLN A 98 -19.31 15.88 -20.81
CA GLN A 98 -20.18 15.32 -19.79
C GLN A 98 -21.59 15.10 -20.34
N THR A 99 -22.48 14.53 -19.53
CA THR A 99 -23.87 14.33 -19.93
C THR A 99 -24.55 15.65 -20.31
N ALA A 100 -25.11 15.69 -21.51
CA ALA A 100 -25.85 16.83 -22.01
C ALA A 100 -27.22 16.96 -21.30
N ARG A 101 -27.60 18.20 -20.98
CA ARG A 101 -28.95 18.55 -20.52
C ARG A 101 -29.67 19.31 -21.63
N LYS A 102 -30.59 18.64 -22.32
CA LYS A 102 -31.41 19.27 -23.38
C LYS A 102 -32.55 20.07 -22.74
N MET A 103 -32.78 21.29 -23.24
CA MET A 103 -33.88 22.18 -22.89
C MET A 103 -34.41 22.82 -24.17
N GLY A 104 -35.47 22.24 -24.74
CA GLY A 104 -36.00 22.67 -26.04
C GLY A 104 -34.96 22.51 -27.15
N SER A 105 -34.67 23.59 -27.88
CA SER A 105 -33.67 23.63 -28.98
C SER A 105 -32.23 23.90 -28.53
N MET A 106 -32.00 23.99 -27.21
CA MET A 106 -30.68 24.25 -26.62
C MET A 106 -30.23 23.05 -25.79
N ALA A 107 -28.92 22.83 -25.72
CA ALA A 107 -28.31 21.89 -24.79
C ALA A 107 -27.20 22.55 -23.97
N PHE A 108 -27.13 22.18 -22.69
CA PHE A 108 -26.03 22.55 -21.81
C PHE A 108 -25.15 21.33 -21.57
N ILE A 109 -23.86 21.46 -21.81
CA ILE A 109 -22.91 20.34 -21.71
C ILE A 109 -21.68 20.81 -20.95
N ALA A 110 -21.29 20.13 -19.89
CA ALA A 110 -20.01 20.45 -19.26
C ALA A 110 -18.86 19.86 -20.09
N LEU A 111 -17.86 20.68 -20.42
CA LEU A 111 -16.59 20.24 -20.99
C LEU A 111 -15.57 20.19 -19.86
N ARG A 112 -15.01 19.01 -19.62
CA ARG A 112 -13.99 18.79 -18.59
C ARG A 112 -12.61 18.71 -19.22
N ASP A 113 -11.63 19.36 -18.59
CA ASP A 113 -10.22 19.00 -18.73
C ASP A 113 -9.56 18.83 -17.36
N TYR A 114 -8.23 18.79 -17.30
CA TYR A 114 -7.53 18.54 -16.05
C TYR A 114 -7.65 19.70 -15.04
N THR A 115 -7.93 20.92 -15.51
CA THR A 115 -8.02 22.15 -14.70
C THR A 115 -9.42 22.33 -14.09
N GLY A 116 -10.46 21.76 -14.71
CA GLY A 116 -11.83 21.91 -14.24
C GLY A 116 -12.86 21.69 -15.33
N ASN A 117 -14.05 22.25 -15.11
CA ASN A 117 -15.18 22.17 -16.03
C ASN A 117 -15.61 23.57 -16.49
N VAL A 118 -16.04 23.70 -17.74
CA VAL A 118 -16.79 24.86 -18.22
C VAL A 118 -18.08 24.40 -18.87
N GLN A 119 -19.15 25.21 -18.77
CA GLN A 119 -20.41 24.91 -19.45
C GLN A 119 -20.33 25.37 -20.90
N LEU A 120 -20.65 24.47 -21.81
CA LEU A 120 -20.96 24.75 -23.20
C LEU A 120 -22.46 25.03 -23.32
N VAL A 121 -22.79 26.08 -24.06
CA VAL A 121 -24.15 26.37 -24.51
C VAL A 121 -24.21 26.05 -25.99
N TYR A 122 -25.01 25.04 -26.32
CA TYR A 122 -25.16 24.56 -27.68
C TYR A 122 -26.55 24.91 -28.21
N ARG A 123 -26.57 25.65 -29.32
CA ARG A 123 -27.76 25.90 -30.16
C ARG A 123 -27.35 25.63 -31.60
N GLY A 124 -28.08 24.77 -32.31
CA GLY A 124 -27.76 24.47 -33.71
C GLY A 124 -27.72 25.72 -34.61
N ALA A 125 -28.49 26.75 -34.27
CA ALA A 125 -28.54 28.02 -34.98
C ALA A 125 -27.30 28.93 -34.79
N ASP A 126 -26.47 28.67 -33.77
CA ASP A 126 -25.27 29.48 -33.50
C ASP A 126 -24.03 29.02 -34.28
N LEU A 127 -24.10 27.86 -34.95
CA LEU A 127 -22.94 27.22 -35.56
C LEU A 127 -22.55 27.89 -36.88
N ASP A 128 -21.24 28.01 -37.10
CA ASP A 128 -20.67 28.67 -38.29
C ASP A 128 -20.74 27.78 -39.56
N GLY A 129 -21.43 26.63 -39.51
CA GLY A 129 -21.57 25.71 -40.64
C GLY A 129 -22.45 24.48 -40.35
N PRO A 130 -22.76 23.68 -41.39
CA PRO A 130 -23.50 22.44 -41.23
C PRO A 130 -22.68 21.42 -40.43
N HIS A 131 -23.39 20.56 -39.69
CA HIS A 131 -22.81 19.52 -38.84
C HIS A 131 -23.62 18.24 -39.02
N GLU A 132 -22.92 17.10 -39.05
CA GLU A 132 -23.55 15.80 -39.36
C GLU A 132 -24.39 15.25 -38.19
N LEU A 133 -24.01 15.56 -36.95
CA LEU A 133 -24.63 15.04 -35.73
C LEU A 133 -24.70 16.10 -34.65
N ASP A 134 -25.82 16.14 -33.90
CA ASP A 134 -26.02 17.04 -32.78
C ASP A 134 -24.96 16.77 -31.68
N LEU A 135 -24.25 17.82 -31.27
CA LEU A 135 -23.25 17.77 -30.20
C LEU A 135 -23.76 17.09 -28.93
N ALA A 136 -25.04 17.29 -28.58
CA ALA A 136 -25.68 16.72 -27.41
C ALA A 136 -26.00 15.23 -27.53
N GLU A 137 -25.87 14.63 -28.72
CA GLU A 137 -26.08 13.20 -28.96
C GLU A 137 -24.80 12.37 -28.76
N PHE A 138 -23.63 13.01 -28.80
CA PHE A 138 -22.36 12.32 -28.59
C PHE A 138 -22.32 11.61 -27.22
N PRO A 139 -21.72 10.41 -27.14
CA PRO A 139 -21.50 9.72 -25.89
C PRO A 139 -20.76 10.59 -24.87
N PRO A 140 -21.21 10.62 -23.59
CA PRO A 140 -20.41 11.21 -22.53
C PRO A 140 -19.02 10.59 -22.50
N GLU A 141 -18.03 11.39 -22.09
CA GLU A 141 -16.60 11.10 -22.14
C GLU A 141 -15.99 11.01 -23.54
N SER A 142 -16.72 11.37 -24.59
CA SER A 142 -16.11 11.63 -25.91
C SER A 142 -15.17 12.83 -25.83
N VAL A 143 -14.03 12.75 -26.53
CA VAL A 143 -13.03 13.80 -26.62
C VAL A 143 -13.41 14.74 -27.74
N ILE A 144 -13.45 16.04 -27.45
CA ILE A 144 -13.92 17.04 -28.40
C ILE A 144 -13.05 18.29 -28.38
N LEU A 145 -12.95 18.94 -29.53
CA LEU A 145 -12.47 20.30 -29.70
C LEU A 145 -13.68 21.22 -29.86
N ILE A 146 -13.73 22.32 -29.13
CA ILE A 146 -14.74 23.36 -29.22
C ILE A 146 -14.07 24.66 -29.64
N GLU A 147 -14.59 25.31 -30.68
CA GLU A 147 -14.34 26.70 -31.00
C GLU A 147 -15.60 27.49 -30.61
N GLY A 148 -15.44 28.52 -29.80
CA GLY A 148 -16.57 29.24 -29.23
C GLY A 148 -16.26 30.63 -28.73
N THR A 149 -17.29 31.31 -28.21
CA THR A 149 -17.18 32.63 -27.59
C THR A 149 -17.57 32.54 -26.13
N VAL A 150 -16.72 33.05 -25.24
CA VAL A 150 -16.99 33.10 -23.80
C VAL A 150 -18.10 34.11 -23.52
N GLN A 151 -19.01 33.75 -22.63
CA GLN A 151 -20.11 34.59 -22.18
C GLN A 151 -20.24 34.53 -20.65
N ALA A 152 -20.38 35.69 -20.01
CA ALA A 152 -20.72 35.76 -18.60
C ALA A 152 -22.11 35.14 -18.36
N ARG A 153 -22.22 34.29 -17.33
CA ARG A 153 -23.51 33.70 -16.97
C ARG A 153 -24.44 34.78 -16.41
N PRO A 154 -25.76 34.66 -16.61
CA PRO A 154 -26.74 35.46 -15.89
C PRO A 154 -26.52 35.34 -14.37
N SER A 155 -26.74 36.42 -13.60
CA SER A 155 -26.41 36.45 -12.17
C SER A 155 -27.04 35.30 -11.36
N LYS A 156 -28.24 34.85 -11.72
CA LYS A 156 -28.94 33.72 -11.07
C LYS A 156 -28.40 32.33 -11.45
N ALA A 157 -27.55 32.23 -12.48
CA ALA A 157 -27.00 30.99 -13.02
C ALA A 157 -25.48 30.86 -12.80
N LYS A 158 -24.85 31.87 -12.19
CA LYS A 158 -23.46 31.82 -11.71
C LYS A 158 -23.31 30.70 -10.66
N ARG A 159 -22.25 29.92 -10.78
CA ARG A 159 -21.90 28.84 -9.85
C ARG A 159 -20.56 29.13 -9.20
N GLU A 160 -20.35 28.62 -8.00
CA GLU A 160 -19.05 28.65 -7.35
C GLU A 160 -18.04 27.75 -8.09
N GLY A 161 -16.76 28.11 -8.01
CA GLY A 161 -15.66 27.38 -8.61
C GLY A 161 -15.24 27.84 -10.01
N ALA A 162 -14.09 27.31 -10.44
CA ALA A 162 -13.48 27.52 -11.76
C ALA A 162 -14.47 27.26 -12.91
N GLY A 163 -14.59 28.20 -13.86
CA GLY A 163 -15.53 28.11 -14.99
C GLY A 163 -17.02 28.24 -14.61
N GLY A 164 -17.35 28.52 -13.34
CA GLY A 164 -18.71 28.67 -12.84
C GLY A 164 -19.35 30.03 -13.13
N GLN A 165 -18.54 31.05 -13.40
CA GLN A 165 -18.98 32.43 -13.67
C GLN A 165 -19.28 32.70 -15.15
N VAL A 166 -18.77 31.83 -16.03
CA VAL A 166 -18.88 31.97 -17.49
C VAL A 166 -19.39 30.67 -18.12
N GLU A 167 -19.78 30.77 -19.38
CA GLU A 167 -20.13 29.68 -20.27
C GLU A 167 -19.59 29.96 -21.68
N VAL A 168 -19.53 28.95 -22.54
CA VAL A 168 -19.00 29.09 -23.89
C VAL A 168 -20.10 28.79 -24.90
N ILE A 169 -20.44 29.78 -25.71
CA ILE A 169 -21.34 29.60 -26.85
C ILE A 169 -20.56 28.84 -27.94
N VAL A 170 -21.03 27.64 -28.28
CA VAL A 170 -20.38 26.78 -29.27
C VAL A 170 -20.63 27.34 -30.67
N ARG A 171 -19.56 27.59 -31.42
CA ARG A 171 -19.60 28.04 -32.82
C ARG A 171 -19.20 26.94 -33.80
N LYS A 172 -18.23 26.12 -33.40
CA LYS A 172 -17.81 24.95 -34.16
C LYS A 172 -17.26 23.90 -33.20
N TYR A 173 -17.35 22.65 -33.59
CA TYR A 173 -16.77 21.55 -32.84
C TYR A 173 -16.19 20.48 -33.75
N THR A 174 -15.22 19.73 -33.23
CA THR A 174 -14.60 18.60 -33.91
C THR A 174 -14.54 17.43 -32.93
N LEU A 175 -15.21 16.33 -33.27
CA LEU A 175 -15.16 15.09 -32.49
C LEU A 175 -13.79 14.45 -32.64
N LEU A 176 -12.91 14.69 -31.67
CA LEU A 176 -11.55 14.14 -31.70
C LEU A 176 -11.56 12.63 -31.52
N ASN A 177 -12.33 12.12 -30.55
CA ASN A 177 -12.45 10.68 -30.35
C ASN A 177 -13.78 10.32 -29.67
N PRO A 178 -14.66 9.51 -30.30
CA PRO A 178 -15.88 9.05 -29.64
C PRO A 178 -15.59 8.11 -28.48
N ALA A 179 -16.31 8.27 -27.37
CA ALA A 179 -16.34 7.27 -26.32
C ALA A 179 -17.29 6.11 -26.66
N GLU A 180 -16.97 4.92 -26.15
CA GLU A 180 -17.84 3.76 -26.23
C GLU A 180 -19.09 3.96 -25.35
N ARG A 181 -20.22 3.36 -25.76
CA ARG A 181 -21.49 3.44 -25.02
C ARG A 181 -22.05 2.02 -24.80
N PRO A 182 -22.30 1.60 -23.54
CA PRO A 182 -21.94 2.29 -22.29
C PRO A 182 -20.45 2.18 -21.95
N LEU A 183 -19.93 3.14 -21.18
CA LEU A 183 -18.64 2.97 -20.51
C LEU A 183 -18.76 2.04 -19.30
N PRO A 184 -17.66 1.41 -18.84
CA PRO A 184 -17.67 0.60 -17.62
C PRO A 184 -18.15 1.36 -16.38
N PHE A 185 -17.81 2.65 -16.29
CA PHE A 185 -18.40 3.63 -15.39
C PHE A 185 -18.07 5.05 -15.87
N TYR A 186 -18.76 6.06 -15.35
CA TYR A 186 -18.56 7.46 -15.71
C TYR A 186 -17.75 8.19 -14.63
N PRO A 187 -16.61 8.83 -14.96
CA PRO A 187 -15.79 9.52 -13.96
C PRO A 187 -16.48 10.66 -13.21
N ALA A 188 -17.49 11.30 -13.80
CA ALA A 188 -18.26 12.34 -13.11
C ALA A 188 -19.30 11.80 -12.11
N GLN A 189 -19.51 10.48 -12.06
CA GLN A 189 -20.40 9.85 -11.10
C GLN A 189 -19.79 9.94 -9.68
N VAL A 190 -20.59 10.39 -8.72
CA VAL A 190 -20.17 10.55 -7.31
C VAL A 190 -20.77 9.46 -6.42
N GLU A 191 -22.01 9.03 -6.72
CA GLU A 191 -22.76 8.03 -5.96
C GLU A 191 -22.83 6.69 -6.71
N ASN A 192 -23.07 5.58 -6.02
CA ASN A 192 -23.23 4.24 -6.62
C ASN A 192 -22.04 3.82 -7.51
N LEU A 193 -20.83 4.22 -7.12
CA LEU A 193 -19.61 3.86 -7.83
C LEU A 193 -19.37 2.34 -7.75
N PRO A 194 -18.84 1.72 -8.82
CA PRO A 194 -18.41 0.33 -8.76
C PRO A 194 -17.35 0.11 -7.68
N SER A 195 -17.18 -1.17 -7.31
CA SER A 195 -16.13 -1.58 -6.37
C SER A 195 -14.75 -1.04 -6.77
N LEU A 196 -13.90 -0.78 -5.79
CA LEU A 196 -12.54 -0.29 -6.05
C LEU A 196 -11.76 -1.25 -6.98
N GLU A 197 -11.96 -2.56 -6.82
CA GLU A 197 -11.37 -3.58 -7.68
C GLU A 197 -11.79 -3.42 -9.15
N PHE A 198 -13.09 -3.23 -9.40
CA PHE A 198 -13.60 -3.00 -10.76
C PHE A 198 -13.06 -1.68 -11.33
N ARG A 199 -13.01 -0.61 -10.51
CA ARG A 199 -12.46 0.69 -10.94
C ARG A 199 -10.97 0.61 -11.27
N ASN A 200 -10.20 -0.22 -10.55
CA ASN A 200 -8.79 -0.44 -10.85
C ASN A 200 -8.55 -1.18 -12.18
N LYS A 201 -9.48 -2.04 -12.63
CA LYS A 201 -9.42 -2.62 -13.99
C LYS A 201 -9.48 -1.56 -15.08
N TYR A 202 -10.15 -0.44 -14.82
CA TYR A 202 -10.25 0.70 -15.72
C TYR A 202 -9.58 1.94 -15.12
N ARG A 203 -8.39 1.75 -14.52
CA ARG A 203 -7.69 2.80 -13.76
C ARG A 203 -7.48 4.09 -14.55
N TYR A 204 -7.33 4.03 -15.87
CA TYR A 204 -7.23 5.20 -16.74
C TYR A 204 -8.51 6.06 -16.80
N LEU A 205 -9.69 5.47 -16.61
CA LEU A 205 -10.95 6.21 -16.42
C LEU A 205 -11.05 6.75 -14.99
N GLU A 206 -10.66 5.94 -14.00
CA GLU A 206 -10.67 6.32 -12.59
C GLU A 206 -9.76 7.54 -12.32
N LEU A 207 -8.60 7.61 -12.98
CA LEU A 207 -7.67 8.75 -12.92
C LEU A 207 -8.24 10.04 -13.55
N ARG A 208 -9.35 10.00 -14.30
CA ARG A 208 -10.04 11.22 -14.77
C ARG A 208 -10.82 11.92 -13.66
N ARG A 209 -11.05 11.26 -12.53
CA ARG A 209 -11.77 11.81 -11.39
C ARG A 209 -10.90 12.83 -10.67
N HIS A 210 -11.48 13.97 -10.32
CA HIS A 210 -10.74 15.10 -9.75
C HIS A 210 -9.96 14.72 -8.48
N GLN A 211 -10.53 13.89 -7.60
CA GLN A 211 -9.87 13.47 -6.36
C GLN A 211 -8.52 12.77 -6.63
N LEU A 212 -8.52 11.69 -7.43
CA LEU A 212 -7.30 10.95 -7.73
C LEU A 212 -6.34 11.75 -8.62
N ALA A 213 -6.86 12.50 -9.61
CA ALA A 213 -6.03 13.36 -10.44
C ALA A 213 -5.28 14.41 -9.59
N ASN A 214 -5.96 15.01 -8.60
CA ASN A 214 -5.36 15.95 -7.66
C ASN A 214 -4.33 15.27 -6.76
N ASN A 215 -4.56 14.03 -6.32
CA ASN A 215 -3.59 13.27 -5.54
C ASN A 215 -2.29 13.05 -6.30
N ILE A 216 -2.36 12.63 -7.57
CA ILE A 216 -1.18 12.42 -8.42
C ILE A 216 -0.45 13.74 -8.70
N ARG A 217 -1.18 14.84 -8.95
CA ARG A 217 -0.58 16.17 -9.10
C ARG A 217 0.09 16.66 -7.81
N LYS A 218 -0.58 16.48 -6.66
CA LYS A 218 -0.03 16.84 -5.34
C LYS A 218 1.24 16.04 -5.07
N ARG A 219 1.25 14.73 -5.38
CA ARG A 219 2.44 13.89 -5.29
C ARG A 219 3.62 14.47 -6.08
N SER A 220 3.40 14.88 -7.33
CA SER A 220 4.43 15.53 -8.16
C SER A 220 4.94 16.83 -7.53
N LYS A 221 4.03 17.70 -7.05
CA LYS A 221 4.39 18.95 -6.35
C LYS A 221 5.24 18.67 -5.11
N VAL A 222 4.83 17.71 -4.28
CA VAL A 222 5.56 17.32 -3.05
C VAL A 222 6.93 16.76 -3.39
N THR A 223 7.04 15.86 -4.38
CA THR A 223 8.35 15.35 -4.82
C THR A 223 9.29 16.48 -5.19
N ARG A 224 8.84 17.45 -6.00
CA ARG A 224 9.66 18.63 -6.35
C ARG A 224 10.07 19.43 -5.12
N LEU A 225 9.11 19.72 -4.22
CA LEU A 225 9.38 20.50 -3.02
C LEU A 225 10.44 19.85 -2.13
N ILE A 226 10.38 18.53 -1.95
CA ILE A 226 11.36 17.79 -1.16
C ILE A 226 12.74 17.83 -1.82
N ARG A 227 12.81 17.65 -3.15
CA ARG A 227 14.07 17.83 -3.90
C ARG A 227 14.65 19.22 -3.69
N ASP A 228 13.83 20.26 -3.83
CA ASP A 228 14.27 21.65 -3.62
C ASP A 228 14.83 21.84 -2.18
N VAL A 229 14.24 21.23 -1.15
CA VAL A 229 14.79 21.29 0.23
C VAL A 229 16.15 20.60 0.31
N LEU A 230 16.27 19.39 -0.22
CA LEU A 230 17.47 18.58 -0.14
C LEU A 230 18.63 19.17 -0.96
N ASP A 231 18.36 19.62 -2.19
CA ASP A 231 19.33 20.26 -3.08
C ASP A 231 19.92 21.52 -2.43
N ASN A 232 19.07 22.35 -1.79
CA ASN A 232 19.51 23.55 -1.08
C ASN A 232 20.37 23.24 0.15
N GLN A 233 20.30 22.02 0.69
CA GLN A 233 21.13 21.55 1.81
C GLN A 233 22.36 20.73 1.38
N GLY A 234 22.62 20.67 0.06
CA GLY A 234 23.78 20.02 -0.54
C GLY A 234 23.67 18.50 -0.68
N PHE A 235 22.46 17.94 -0.63
CA PHE A 235 22.25 16.54 -0.94
C PHE A 235 22.32 16.29 -2.46
N LEU A 236 22.71 15.07 -2.85
CA LEU A 236 22.78 14.63 -4.24
C LEU A 236 21.74 13.54 -4.52
N ASP A 237 20.93 13.72 -5.57
CA ASP A 237 20.01 12.70 -6.11
C ASP A 237 20.85 11.67 -6.89
N VAL A 238 21.09 10.49 -6.29
CA VAL A 238 21.94 9.46 -6.90
C VAL A 238 21.13 8.18 -7.06
N GLU A 239 21.04 7.69 -8.29
CA GLU A 239 20.37 6.42 -8.59
C GLU A 239 21.24 5.24 -8.13
N THR A 240 20.60 4.25 -7.51
CA THR A 240 21.26 3.02 -7.05
C THR A 240 20.75 1.80 -7.81
N PRO A 241 21.55 0.72 -7.95
CA PRO A 241 21.12 -0.49 -8.64
C PRO A 241 19.87 -1.12 -8.01
N ILE A 242 18.91 -1.51 -8.86
CA ILE A 242 17.70 -2.25 -8.45
C ILE A 242 17.95 -3.76 -8.40
N LEU A 243 18.80 -4.26 -9.30
CA LEU A 243 19.16 -5.67 -9.42
C LEU A 243 20.40 -5.94 -8.58
N LEU A 244 20.22 -6.47 -7.36
CA LEU A 244 21.29 -6.76 -6.41
C LEU A 244 21.37 -8.27 -6.13
N ASN A 245 22.36 -8.67 -5.33
CA ASN A 245 22.41 -10.04 -4.80
C ASN A 245 21.38 -10.21 -3.67
N SER A 246 20.92 -11.44 -3.47
CA SER A 246 19.97 -11.76 -2.40
C SER A 246 20.65 -11.69 -1.03
N THR A 247 20.00 -11.00 -0.10
CA THR A 247 20.49 -10.86 1.28
C THR A 247 19.69 -11.74 2.23
N PRO A 248 20.34 -12.36 3.23
CA PRO A 248 19.69 -13.32 4.13
C PRO A 248 18.73 -12.67 5.14
N GLU A 249 18.47 -11.36 5.05
CA GLU A 249 17.75 -10.58 6.06
C GLU A 249 16.54 -9.84 5.48
N GLY A 250 15.59 -9.52 6.36
CA GLY A 250 14.42 -8.72 6.03
C GLY A 250 13.26 -9.53 5.46
N ALA A 251 12.47 -8.89 4.60
CA ALA A 251 11.30 -9.50 3.98
C ALA A 251 11.70 -10.48 2.87
N ARG A 252 10.74 -11.27 2.39
CA ARG A 252 10.95 -12.09 1.19
C ARG A 252 11.23 -11.21 -0.02
N GLU A 253 12.21 -11.60 -0.83
CA GLU A 253 12.68 -10.84 -2.00
C GLU A 253 12.03 -11.33 -3.30
N PHE A 254 11.79 -10.41 -4.24
CA PHE A 254 11.46 -10.78 -5.62
C PHE A 254 12.72 -11.15 -6.38
N LEU A 255 12.72 -12.32 -7.03
CA LEU A 255 13.86 -12.80 -7.82
C LEU A 255 13.70 -12.50 -9.31
N VAL A 256 14.79 -12.10 -9.95
CA VAL A 256 14.88 -11.85 -11.40
C VAL A 256 15.88 -12.83 -12.01
N PRO A 257 15.43 -13.83 -12.78
CA PRO A 257 16.34 -14.83 -13.35
C PRO A 257 17.23 -14.21 -14.42
N THR A 258 18.49 -14.64 -14.47
CA THR A 258 19.41 -14.26 -15.55
C THR A 258 19.45 -15.35 -16.62
N ARG A 259 19.65 -14.95 -17.88
CA ARG A 259 19.76 -15.92 -18.97
C ARG A 259 21.04 -16.72 -18.79
N LEU A 260 20.94 -18.03 -18.91
CA LEU A 260 22.07 -18.86 -19.23
C LEU A 260 22.59 -18.43 -20.62
N HIS A 261 23.91 -18.40 -20.78
CA HIS A 261 24.70 -17.88 -21.90
C HIS A 261 24.14 -18.09 -23.33
N PRO A 262 24.57 -17.28 -24.33
CA PRO A 262 23.99 -17.24 -25.67
C PRO A 262 23.65 -18.61 -26.23
N LEU A 263 22.41 -18.77 -26.65
CA LEU A 263 21.97 -19.93 -27.39
C LEU A 263 22.50 -19.81 -28.82
N ASP A 264 22.97 -20.91 -29.40
CA ASP A 264 23.26 -20.99 -30.81
C ASP A 264 21.98 -20.81 -31.65
N LYS A 265 22.13 -20.78 -32.97
CA LYS A 265 21.01 -20.67 -33.93
C LYS A 265 19.92 -21.75 -33.79
N ASN A 266 20.19 -22.82 -33.03
CA ASN A 266 19.28 -23.93 -32.78
C ASN A 266 18.70 -23.90 -31.36
N GLY A 267 18.99 -22.88 -30.56
CA GLY A 267 18.51 -22.77 -29.18
C GLY A 267 19.35 -23.56 -28.17
N VAL A 268 20.58 -23.96 -28.52
CA VAL A 268 21.48 -24.74 -27.65
C VAL A 268 22.49 -23.81 -26.96
N PRO A 269 22.67 -23.88 -25.63
CA PRO A 269 23.64 -23.04 -24.92
C PRO A 269 25.07 -23.18 -25.47
N VAL A 270 25.71 -22.06 -25.82
CA VAL A 270 27.12 -22.02 -26.25
C VAL A 270 28.02 -21.86 -25.03
N ALA A 271 29.01 -22.75 -24.88
CA ALA A 271 30.00 -22.68 -23.80
C ALA A 271 31.00 -21.53 -24.04
N HIS A 272 31.31 -20.75 -23.00
CA HIS A 272 32.40 -19.78 -23.04
C HIS A 272 33.75 -20.48 -22.88
N GLN A 273 34.76 -20.03 -23.63
CA GLN A 273 36.14 -20.44 -23.40
C GLN A 273 36.74 -19.60 -22.25
N ARG A 274 37.04 -20.29 -21.14
CA ARG A 274 37.66 -19.86 -19.86
C ARG A 274 36.73 -19.15 -18.85
N GLY A 275 36.61 -19.76 -17.66
CA GLY A 275 35.90 -19.21 -16.50
C GLY A 275 34.44 -19.65 -16.39
N ASP A 276 34.17 -20.93 -16.61
CA ASP A 276 32.81 -21.49 -16.75
C ASP A 276 31.81 -20.97 -15.70
N PRO A 277 30.74 -20.30 -16.12
CA PRO A 277 29.65 -19.88 -15.24
C PRO A 277 28.86 -21.11 -14.75
N PRO A 278 28.14 -21.00 -13.62
CA PRO A 278 27.49 -22.14 -13.00
C PRO A 278 26.50 -22.83 -13.95
N ARG A 279 26.45 -24.16 -13.93
CA ARG A 279 25.35 -24.94 -14.57
C ARG A 279 23.99 -24.71 -13.88
N THR A 280 23.98 -23.99 -12.77
CA THR A 280 22.81 -23.67 -11.96
C THR A 280 22.22 -22.33 -12.37
N PRO A 281 20.87 -22.18 -12.41
CA PRO A 281 20.24 -20.88 -12.62
C PRO A 281 20.75 -19.84 -11.62
N THR A 282 21.02 -18.64 -12.11
CA THR A 282 21.42 -17.49 -11.29
C THR A 282 20.33 -16.42 -11.33
N PHE A 283 20.22 -15.65 -10.25
CA PHE A 283 19.17 -14.66 -10.06
C PHE A 283 19.77 -13.38 -9.49
N TYR A 284 19.19 -12.24 -9.87
CA TYR A 284 19.20 -11.04 -9.04
C TYR A 284 18.04 -11.11 -8.05
N ALA A 285 18.14 -10.33 -6.98
CA ALA A 285 17.03 -9.95 -6.14
C ALA A 285 16.70 -8.46 -6.38
N LEU A 286 15.41 -8.12 -6.42
CA LEU A 286 14.98 -6.72 -6.41
C LEU A 286 15.23 -6.14 -5.02
N ALA A 287 15.86 -4.96 -4.96
CA ALA A 287 16.24 -4.33 -3.71
C ALA A 287 15.03 -4.02 -2.80
N GLN A 288 15.07 -4.48 -1.55
CA GLN A 288 14.07 -4.12 -0.53
C GLN A 288 14.16 -2.65 -0.10
N SER A 289 15.36 -2.07 -0.23
CA SER A 289 15.73 -0.67 -0.06
C SER A 289 17.16 -0.47 -0.59
N PRO A 290 17.61 0.76 -0.87
CA PRO A 290 18.99 1.05 -1.28
C PRO A 290 19.99 1.04 -0.09
N GLN A 291 19.73 0.26 0.97
CA GLN A 291 20.47 0.31 2.24
C GLN A 291 21.98 0.04 2.13
N GLN A 292 22.41 -0.90 1.30
CA GLN A 292 23.84 -1.16 1.12
C GLN A 292 24.48 -0.16 0.15
N PRO A 293 23.91 0.11 -1.06
CA PRO A 293 24.45 1.12 -1.96
C PRO A 293 24.63 2.50 -1.32
N LYS A 294 23.69 2.98 -0.51
CA LYS A 294 23.82 4.30 0.13
C LYS A 294 24.97 4.38 1.11
N GLN A 295 25.19 3.32 1.91
CA GLN A 295 26.36 3.26 2.81
C GLN A 295 27.66 3.23 2.01
N LEU A 296 27.73 2.49 0.90
CA LEU A 296 28.90 2.48 0.02
C LEU A 296 29.16 3.86 -0.62
N LEU A 297 28.11 4.59 -0.99
CA LEU A 297 28.24 5.96 -1.51
C LEU A 297 28.86 6.88 -0.46
N ILE A 298 28.39 6.81 0.79
CA ILE A 298 28.98 7.55 1.90
C ILE A 298 30.45 7.14 2.13
N CYS A 299 30.74 5.84 2.17
CA CYS A 299 32.10 5.32 2.34
C CYS A 299 33.05 5.73 1.20
N SER A 300 32.53 5.97 0.00
CA SER A 300 33.34 6.36 -1.16
C SER A 300 33.88 7.79 -1.07
N GLY A 301 33.29 8.63 -0.23
CA GLY A 301 33.59 10.07 -0.17
C GLY A 301 33.13 10.87 -1.39
N ALA A 302 32.59 10.23 -2.44
CA ALA A 302 32.06 10.91 -3.61
C ALA A 302 30.74 11.64 -3.30
N VAL A 303 30.00 11.17 -2.29
CA VAL A 303 28.72 11.72 -1.86
C VAL A 303 28.72 11.80 -0.33
N GLU A 304 28.71 13.02 0.21
CA GLU A 304 28.60 13.23 1.66
C GLU A 304 27.15 13.17 2.14
N LYS A 305 26.22 13.68 1.32
CA LYS A 305 24.78 13.72 1.58
C LYS A 305 24.04 13.15 0.38
N TYR A 306 23.43 12.00 0.57
CA TYR A 306 22.76 11.23 -0.46
C TYR A 306 21.25 11.30 -0.26
N TYR A 307 20.49 11.41 -1.36
CA TYR A 307 19.09 11.06 -1.35
C TYR A 307 18.64 10.37 -2.64
N GLN A 308 17.51 9.67 -2.60
CA GLN A 308 16.84 9.12 -3.78
C GLN A 308 15.36 8.88 -3.51
N PHE A 309 14.50 9.18 -4.49
CA PHE A 309 13.14 8.63 -4.54
C PHE A 309 13.17 7.19 -5.10
N ALA A 310 13.64 6.25 -4.28
CA ALA A 310 13.90 4.88 -4.69
C ALA A 310 12.63 4.02 -4.77
N LYS A 311 12.56 3.15 -5.79
CA LYS A 311 11.59 2.05 -5.84
C LYS A 311 12.11 0.87 -5.02
N CYS A 312 11.27 0.40 -4.11
CA CYS A 312 11.57 -0.66 -3.16
C CYS A 312 10.59 -1.81 -3.35
N PHE A 313 11.06 -3.04 -3.18
CA PHE A 313 10.31 -4.25 -3.51
C PHE A 313 10.29 -5.23 -2.33
N ARG A 314 9.11 -5.67 -1.90
CA ARG A 314 8.95 -6.66 -0.82
C ARG A 314 7.85 -7.64 -1.19
N ASP A 315 8.17 -8.94 -1.21
CA ASP A 315 7.23 -10.02 -1.49
C ASP A 315 6.47 -10.40 -0.21
N GLU A 316 5.63 -9.47 0.25
CA GLU A 316 4.76 -9.62 1.42
C GLU A 316 3.29 -9.53 1.03
N ASP A 317 2.41 -10.06 1.89
CA ASP A 317 0.97 -9.93 1.72
C ASP A 317 0.53 -8.46 1.70
N GLY A 318 -0.29 -8.12 0.70
CA GLY A 318 -0.75 -6.76 0.49
C GLY A 318 -1.76 -6.31 1.55
N ARG A 319 -1.55 -5.12 2.11
CA ARG A 319 -2.47 -4.44 3.04
C ARG A 319 -3.01 -3.14 2.43
N LYS A 320 -3.78 -2.36 3.21
CA LYS A 320 -4.25 -1.03 2.79
C LYS A 320 -3.10 -0.03 2.62
N ASP A 321 -2.03 -0.22 3.38
CA ASP A 321 -0.83 0.60 3.46
C ASP A 321 0.42 -0.10 2.90
N ARG A 322 0.26 -1.26 2.23
CA ARG A 322 1.37 -2.03 1.65
C ARG A 322 1.13 -2.38 0.18
N GLN A 323 2.19 -2.29 -0.60
CA GLN A 323 2.24 -2.66 -2.01
C GLN A 323 3.54 -3.45 -2.25
N PRO A 324 3.55 -4.42 -3.18
CA PRO A 324 4.74 -5.22 -3.47
C PRO A 324 5.88 -4.36 -4.03
N GLU A 325 5.54 -3.27 -4.72
CA GLU A 325 6.44 -2.19 -5.11
C GLU A 325 5.96 -0.87 -4.49
N PHE A 326 6.85 -0.16 -3.82
CA PHE A 326 6.53 1.11 -3.16
C PHE A 326 7.69 2.09 -3.31
N THR A 327 7.46 3.34 -2.93
CA THR A 327 8.43 4.43 -3.10
C THR A 327 8.88 4.92 -1.73
N GLN A 328 10.20 4.99 -1.53
CA GLN A 328 10.80 5.64 -0.37
C GLN A 328 11.50 6.92 -0.82
N LEU A 329 11.45 7.96 0.02
CA LEU A 329 12.50 8.97 0.00
C LEU A 329 13.59 8.43 0.93
N ASP A 330 14.65 7.90 0.35
CA ASP A 330 15.78 7.35 1.08
C ASP A 330 16.90 8.38 1.16
N MET A 331 17.49 8.55 2.34
CA MET A 331 18.51 9.55 2.64
C MET A 331 19.62 8.96 3.49
N GLU A 332 20.85 9.44 3.29
CA GLU A 332 22.02 9.08 4.10
C GLU A 332 23.00 10.26 4.15
N MET A 333 23.68 10.45 5.27
CA MET A 333 24.64 11.52 5.51
C MET A 333 25.91 10.95 6.15
N ALA A 334 27.07 11.41 5.69
CA ALA A 334 28.35 11.21 6.35
C ALA A 334 28.51 12.19 7.53
N PHE A 335 29.45 11.88 8.42
CA PHE A 335 29.80 12.64 9.61
C PHE A 335 28.61 12.94 10.53
N VAL A 336 27.64 12.03 10.56
CA VAL A 336 26.53 12.08 11.53
C VAL A 336 27.07 11.75 12.91
N SER A 337 26.76 12.61 13.88
CA SER A 337 27.20 12.42 15.25
C SER A 337 26.61 11.14 15.86
N TRP A 338 27.43 10.44 16.66
CA TRP A 338 27.04 9.25 17.41
C TRP A 338 26.48 9.62 18.81
N ALA A 339 26.36 10.91 19.12
CA ALA A 339 25.89 11.42 20.40
C ALA A 339 25.14 12.74 20.20
N ALA A 340 24.15 12.97 21.06
CA ALA A 340 23.48 14.26 21.18
C ALA A 340 24.33 15.28 21.95
N ASN A 341 24.19 16.56 21.64
CA ASN A 341 24.75 17.63 22.49
C ASN A 341 23.77 17.95 23.66
N GLU A 342 24.21 18.79 24.61
CA GLU A 342 23.39 19.15 25.78
C GLU A 342 22.04 19.77 25.40
N GLN A 343 22.00 20.62 24.37
CA GLN A 343 20.78 21.27 23.91
C GLN A 343 19.77 20.27 23.32
N ASP A 344 20.25 19.26 22.58
CA ASP A 344 19.41 18.20 22.02
C ASP A 344 18.86 17.27 23.11
N ILE A 345 19.67 16.99 24.14
CA ILE A 345 19.28 16.19 25.32
C ILE A 345 18.16 16.90 26.08
N ASP A 346 18.27 18.21 26.29
CA ASP A 346 17.23 19.03 26.94
C ASP A 346 15.91 19.02 26.15
N GLN A 347 15.97 18.80 24.84
CA GLN A 347 14.81 18.64 23.96
C GLN A 347 14.30 17.19 23.88
N GLY A 348 14.88 16.28 24.66
CA GLY A 348 14.50 14.87 24.72
C GLY A 348 15.18 13.97 23.69
N TRP A 349 16.06 14.50 22.84
CA TRP A 349 16.82 13.70 21.88
C TRP A 349 18.16 13.26 22.49
N ARG A 350 18.25 12.01 22.93
CA ARG A 350 19.38 11.49 23.73
C ARG A 350 20.30 10.54 22.97
N ILE A 351 20.20 10.50 21.65
CA ILE A 351 20.95 9.61 20.76
C ILE A 351 21.66 10.41 19.66
N GLY A 352 22.54 9.79 18.87
CA GLY A 352 23.09 10.43 17.67
C GLY A 352 22.04 10.68 16.58
N GLY A 353 22.45 11.22 15.43
CA GLY A 353 21.53 11.43 14.31
C GLY A 353 20.73 12.74 14.34
N VAL A 354 21.12 13.71 15.16
CA VAL A 354 20.49 15.04 15.25
C VAL A 354 20.48 15.74 13.89
N GLU A 355 21.55 15.57 13.11
CA GLU A 355 21.67 16.14 11.77
C GLU A 355 20.57 15.58 10.86
N VAL A 356 20.33 14.26 10.91
CA VAL A 356 19.27 13.60 10.13
C VAL A 356 17.89 14.06 10.59
N LYS A 357 17.64 14.11 11.90
CA LYS A 357 16.38 14.62 12.49
C LYS A 357 16.06 16.01 11.95
N THR A 358 17.03 16.92 11.98
CA THR A 358 16.86 18.32 11.56
C THR A 358 16.42 18.43 10.10
N VAL A 359 17.08 17.71 9.19
CA VAL A 359 16.72 17.73 7.76
C VAL A 359 15.31 17.17 7.55
N VAL A 360 14.95 16.09 8.26
CA VAL A 360 13.62 15.48 8.14
C VAL A 360 12.53 16.42 8.66
N GLU A 361 12.76 17.11 9.78
CA GLU A 361 11.84 18.13 10.30
C GLU A 361 11.68 19.30 9.31
N ASP A 362 12.76 19.78 8.69
CA ASP A 362 12.70 20.80 7.63
C ASP A 362 11.84 20.37 6.44
N ILE A 363 12.04 19.14 5.96
CA ILE A 363 11.25 18.55 4.87
C ILE A 363 9.76 18.55 5.23
N VAL A 364 9.43 18.01 6.40
CA VAL A 364 8.04 17.87 6.85
C VAL A 364 7.39 19.24 7.06
N ARG A 365 8.07 20.17 7.73
CA ARG A 365 7.60 21.56 7.91
C ARG A 365 7.32 22.23 6.58
N ARG A 366 8.26 22.15 5.63
CA ARG A 366 8.10 22.74 4.30
C ARG A 366 6.92 22.13 3.55
N VAL A 367 6.78 20.82 3.57
CA VAL A 367 5.68 20.10 2.91
C VAL A 367 4.33 20.50 3.48
N TRP A 368 4.17 20.57 4.80
CA TRP A 368 2.89 20.95 5.41
C TRP A 368 2.54 22.41 5.13
N LYS A 369 3.50 23.32 5.26
CA LYS A 369 3.30 24.74 4.96
C LYS A 369 2.82 24.96 3.52
N GLU A 370 3.47 24.35 2.55
CA GLU A 370 3.23 24.58 1.11
C GLU A 370 2.07 23.79 0.51
N THR A 371 1.55 22.78 1.22
CA THR A 371 0.47 21.91 0.70
C THR A 371 -0.81 21.93 1.53
N LYS A 372 -0.73 22.31 2.80
CA LYS A 372 -1.84 22.35 3.75
C LYS A 372 -2.00 23.71 4.42
N GLU A 373 -1.08 24.66 4.21
CA GLU A 373 -1.08 25.98 4.86
C GLU A 373 -1.08 25.86 6.40
N VAL A 374 -0.41 24.81 6.91
CA VAL A 374 -0.26 24.53 8.33
C VAL A 374 1.18 24.82 8.73
N GLU A 375 1.36 25.72 9.70
CA GLU A 375 2.64 25.93 10.36
C GLU A 375 2.81 24.87 11.45
N LEU A 376 3.84 24.04 11.30
CA LEU A 376 4.20 23.01 12.28
C LEU A 376 5.18 23.59 13.32
N PRO A 377 5.23 23.03 14.55
CA PRO A 377 6.21 23.45 15.54
C PRO A 377 7.63 23.26 15.02
N GLU A 378 8.56 24.08 15.52
CA GLU A 378 9.97 24.04 15.11
C GLU A 378 10.60 22.66 15.31
N GLN A 379 10.20 21.98 16.39
CA GLN A 379 10.67 20.65 16.78
C GLN A 379 9.48 19.75 17.09
N PHE A 380 9.63 18.47 16.81
CA PHE A 380 8.61 17.48 17.16
C PHE A 380 8.88 16.88 18.54
N ARG A 381 7.79 16.45 19.20
CA ARG A 381 7.88 15.74 20.47
C ARG A 381 8.74 14.49 20.28
N VAL A 382 9.58 14.17 21.28
CA VAL A 382 10.39 12.96 21.31
C VAL A 382 9.96 12.12 22.50
N ILE A 383 9.81 10.81 22.31
CA ILE A 383 9.65 9.82 23.38
C ILE A 383 10.55 8.62 23.11
N THR A 384 10.89 7.87 24.15
CA THR A 384 11.59 6.59 23.97
C THR A 384 10.65 5.47 23.55
N TYR A 385 11.16 4.41 22.94
CA TYR A 385 10.43 3.17 22.71
C TYR A 385 9.82 2.63 24.00
N GLN A 386 10.56 2.68 25.11
CA GLN A 386 10.06 2.24 26.41
C GLN A 386 8.85 3.06 26.86
N GLU A 387 8.89 4.39 26.73
CA GLU A 387 7.73 5.24 27.01
C GLU A 387 6.57 4.96 26.05
N ALA A 388 6.84 4.79 24.75
CA ALA A 388 5.82 4.53 23.75
C ALA A 388 5.06 3.23 24.05
N MET A 389 5.80 2.17 24.38
CA MET A 389 5.22 0.88 24.74
C MET A 389 4.53 0.91 26.10
N SER A 390 5.10 1.58 27.10
CA SER A 390 4.52 1.62 28.46
C SER A 390 3.26 2.46 28.53
N LYS A 391 3.22 3.64 27.88
CA LYS A 391 2.08 4.58 27.95
C LYS A 391 1.02 4.33 26.88
N TYR A 392 1.40 3.82 25.71
CA TYR A 392 0.48 3.71 24.57
C TYR A 392 0.37 2.28 24.01
N GLY A 393 1.27 1.37 24.40
CA GLY A 393 1.24 -0.01 23.97
C GLY A 393 1.59 -0.18 22.49
N SER A 394 2.30 0.78 21.89
CA SER A 394 2.72 0.72 20.50
C SER A 394 3.98 1.56 20.28
N ASP A 395 4.85 1.07 19.40
CA ASP A 395 6.03 1.78 18.89
C ASP A 395 5.69 2.95 17.95
N LYS A 396 4.44 3.05 17.51
CA LYS A 396 3.91 4.13 16.67
C LYS A 396 2.60 4.68 17.24
N PRO A 397 2.66 5.32 18.42
CA PRO A 397 1.45 5.66 19.15
C PRO A 397 0.67 6.78 18.48
N ASP A 398 -0.66 6.62 18.44
CA ASP A 398 -1.56 7.74 18.12
C ASP A 398 -1.78 8.59 19.37
N THR A 399 -0.98 9.66 19.52
CA THR A 399 -1.03 10.57 20.68
C THR A 399 -2.24 11.49 20.68
N ARG A 400 -3.10 11.44 19.65
CA ARG A 400 -4.39 12.16 19.67
C ARG A 400 -5.38 11.49 20.61
N ILE A 401 -5.24 10.18 20.84
CA ILE A 401 -6.07 9.42 21.77
C ILE A 401 -5.56 9.69 23.20
N PRO A 402 -6.33 10.34 24.08
CA PRO A 402 -5.88 10.71 25.43
C PRO A 402 -5.84 9.53 26.42
N LEU A 403 -6.39 8.37 26.06
CA LEU A 403 -6.38 7.18 26.92
C LEU A 403 -4.96 6.62 27.03
N GLU A 404 -4.37 6.58 28.22
CA GLU A 404 -3.03 6.03 28.45
C GLU A 404 -3.09 4.68 29.18
N ILE A 405 -2.03 3.89 29.01
CA ILE A 405 -1.78 2.65 29.74
C ILE A 405 -0.96 3.00 30.99
N ILE A 406 -1.32 2.35 32.09
CA ILE A 406 -0.71 2.53 33.39
C ILE A 406 0.09 1.25 33.71
N ASP A 407 1.37 1.39 34.03
CA ASP A 407 2.16 0.28 34.59
C ASP A 407 1.72 0.03 36.04
N LEU A 408 0.81 -0.92 36.20
CA LEU A 408 0.23 -1.24 37.51
C LEU A 408 1.28 -1.90 38.41
N THR A 409 2.28 -2.58 37.83
CA THR A 409 3.40 -3.23 38.56
C THR A 409 4.20 -2.22 39.37
N ALA A 410 4.49 -1.05 38.78
CA ALA A 410 5.22 0.03 39.45
C ALA A 410 4.50 0.59 40.68
N HIS A 411 3.18 0.38 40.79
CA HIS A 411 2.38 0.82 41.93
C HIS A 411 2.25 -0.22 43.04
N LEU A 412 2.68 -1.47 42.80
CA LEU A 412 2.66 -2.55 43.78
C LEU A 412 3.79 -2.40 44.82
N PRO A 413 3.60 -2.88 46.06
CA PRO A 413 4.69 -3.04 47.03
C PRO A 413 5.83 -3.88 46.47
N MET A 414 7.06 -3.62 46.93
CA MET A 414 8.28 -4.24 46.41
C MET A 414 8.24 -5.78 46.46
N GLU A 415 7.66 -6.35 47.52
CA GLU A 415 7.48 -7.80 47.69
C GLU A 415 6.71 -8.44 46.53
N TYR A 416 5.63 -7.80 46.07
CA TYR A 416 4.84 -8.29 44.94
C TYR A 416 5.58 -8.15 43.61
N GLN A 417 6.36 -7.08 43.44
CA GLN A 417 7.18 -6.90 42.25
C GLN A 417 8.26 -8.00 42.16
N GLU A 418 8.91 -8.34 43.28
CA GLU A 418 9.89 -9.42 43.35
C GLU A 418 9.26 -10.80 43.10
N GLU A 419 8.08 -11.06 43.65
CA GLU A 419 7.34 -12.31 43.41
C GLU A 419 6.95 -12.47 41.93
N LEU A 420 6.48 -11.39 41.30
CA LEU A 420 6.16 -11.38 39.87
C LEU A 420 7.40 -11.62 39.00
N LEU A 421 8.55 -11.03 39.34
CA LEU A 421 9.80 -11.27 38.62
C LEU A 421 10.27 -12.72 38.69
N ARG A 422 9.92 -13.45 39.76
CA ARG A 422 10.23 -14.88 39.93
C ARG A 422 9.24 -15.80 39.19
N ALA A 423 8.11 -15.30 38.69
CA ALA A 423 7.16 -16.08 37.91
C ALA A 423 7.79 -16.61 36.62
N LYS A 424 7.23 -17.71 36.06
CA LYS A 424 7.76 -18.24 34.81
C LYS A 424 7.50 -17.27 33.66
N PRO A 425 8.34 -17.28 32.61
CA PRO A 425 8.01 -16.59 31.37
C PRO A 425 6.61 -16.97 30.91
N HIS A 426 5.85 -16.01 30.40
CA HIS A 426 4.46 -16.15 29.97
C HIS A 426 3.37 -16.36 31.05
N GLU A 427 3.71 -16.59 32.32
CA GLU A 427 2.72 -16.57 33.42
C GLU A 427 2.30 -15.14 33.81
N GLY A 428 3.12 -14.14 33.45
CA GLY A 428 2.90 -12.72 33.74
C GLY A 428 3.89 -12.19 34.78
N ARG A 429 4.97 -11.53 34.33
CA ARG A 429 5.99 -10.94 35.21
C ARG A 429 5.73 -9.47 35.53
N ALA A 430 4.77 -8.87 34.84
CA ALA A 430 4.29 -7.52 35.07
C ALA A 430 2.83 -7.42 34.60
N VAL A 431 2.11 -6.43 35.13
CA VAL A 431 0.74 -6.10 34.78
C VAL A 431 0.61 -4.63 34.42
N ASP A 432 -0.05 -4.38 33.29
CA ASP A 432 -0.46 -3.06 32.84
C ASP A 432 -1.99 -2.94 32.94
N CYS A 433 -2.49 -1.71 33.04
CA CYS A 433 -3.92 -1.42 33.13
C CYS A 433 -4.34 -0.26 32.22
N ILE A 434 -5.56 -0.33 31.68
CA ILE A 434 -6.28 0.84 31.17
C ILE A 434 -7.43 1.13 32.13
N HIS A 435 -7.47 2.36 32.65
CA HIS A 435 -8.55 2.89 33.48
C HIS A 435 -9.45 3.82 32.66
N ILE A 436 -10.75 3.52 32.65
CA ILE A 436 -11.77 4.30 31.96
C ILE A 436 -12.76 4.80 33.01
N PRO A 437 -12.66 6.08 33.41
CA PRO A 437 -13.58 6.66 34.37
C PRO A 437 -15.04 6.61 33.90
N VAL A 438 -15.97 6.55 34.85
CA VAL A 438 -17.40 6.69 34.57
C VAL A 438 -17.67 7.99 33.79
N GLY A 439 -18.45 7.90 32.71
CA GLY A 439 -18.73 9.04 31.82
C GLY A 439 -17.62 9.39 30.83
N SER A 440 -16.52 8.63 30.78
CA SER A 440 -15.48 8.80 29.76
C SER A 440 -16.03 8.61 28.34
N LEU A 441 -15.50 9.38 27.38
CA LEU A 441 -15.83 9.28 25.95
C LEU A 441 -15.49 7.90 25.35
N PHE A 442 -14.61 7.15 26.04
CA PHE A 442 -14.14 5.80 25.64
C PHE A 442 -14.92 4.66 26.31
N ALA A 443 -15.90 4.97 27.18
CA ALA A 443 -16.86 4.00 27.68
C ALA A 443 -17.90 3.68 26.59
N VAL A 444 -17.53 2.83 25.65
CA VAL A 444 -18.30 2.53 24.43
C VAL A 444 -19.16 1.27 24.58
N GLN A 445 -20.08 1.05 23.64
CA GLN A 445 -20.83 -0.22 23.59
C GLN A 445 -19.94 -1.38 23.09
N GLU A 446 -20.29 -2.61 23.51
CA GLU A 446 -19.64 -3.87 23.12
C GLU A 446 -18.14 -3.98 23.49
N MET A 447 -17.70 -3.29 24.54
CA MET A 447 -16.30 -3.34 24.99
C MET A 447 -15.79 -4.75 25.28
N HIS A 448 -16.66 -5.63 25.77
CA HIS A 448 -16.33 -7.04 26.00
C HIS A 448 -16.03 -7.78 24.69
N GLU A 449 -16.78 -7.50 23.61
CA GLU A 449 -16.52 -8.12 22.31
C GLU A 449 -15.23 -7.59 21.69
N LEU A 450 -14.93 -6.30 21.89
CA LEU A 450 -13.67 -5.71 21.45
C LEU A 450 -12.47 -6.35 22.14
N SER A 451 -12.51 -6.54 23.47
CA SER A 451 -11.42 -7.18 24.20
C SER A 451 -11.25 -8.65 23.80
N GLN A 452 -12.35 -9.40 23.63
CA GLN A 452 -12.29 -10.80 23.18
C GLN A 452 -11.67 -10.96 21.80
N LYS A 453 -11.92 -10.04 20.85
CA LYS A 453 -11.33 -10.09 19.50
C LYS A 453 -9.82 -9.84 19.48
N ILE A 454 -9.30 -9.17 20.50
CA ILE A 454 -7.88 -8.82 20.63
C ILE A 454 -7.11 -9.87 21.45
N ALA A 455 -7.80 -10.57 22.35
CA ALA A 455 -7.20 -11.55 23.25
C ALA A 455 -6.56 -12.71 22.48
N HIS A 456 -5.23 -12.67 22.33
CA HIS A 456 -4.41 -13.81 21.98
C HIS A 456 -3.92 -14.49 23.26
N GLY A 457 -4.68 -15.48 23.73
CA GLY A 457 -4.43 -16.18 25.00
C GLY A 457 -5.01 -15.47 26.24
N ASN A 458 -4.72 -15.99 27.43
CA ASN A 458 -5.28 -15.52 28.72
C ASN A 458 -4.64 -14.23 29.27
N ARG A 459 -3.94 -13.45 28.44
CA ARG A 459 -3.13 -12.30 28.90
C ARG A 459 -3.94 -11.01 29.07
N LEU A 460 -5.11 -10.87 28.44
CA LEU A 460 -5.97 -9.68 28.55
C LEU A 460 -7.21 -10.00 29.40
N VAL A 461 -7.50 -9.18 30.40
CA VAL A 461 -8.63 -9.35 31.34
C VAL A 461 -9.47 -8.08 31.34
N GLY A 462 -10.79 -8.22 31.21
CA GLY A 462 -11.75 -7.11 31.24
C GLY A 462 -12.74 -7.12 30.07
N PRO A 463 -13.71 -6.19 30.02
CA PRO A 463 -13.91 -5.08 30.97
C PRO A 463 -14.32 -5.57 32.36
N LEU A 464 -13.75 -4.97 33.40
CA LEU A 464 -14.22 -5.10 34.78
C LEU A 464 -14.87 -3.78 35.22
N VAL A 465 -16.16 -3.80 35.52
CA VAL A 465 -16.87 -2.64 36.07
C VAL A 465 -16.69 -2.64 37.59
N ILE A 466 -16.28 -1.51 38.14
CA ILE A 466 -16.10 -1.33 39.57
C ILE A 466 -17.46 -1.12 40.24
N THR A 467 -17.76 -1.95 41.24
CA THR A 467 -18.99 -1.93 42.03
C THR A 467 -18.63 -1.85 43.51
N GLU A 468 -19.62 -1.60 44.38
CA GLU A 468 -19.43 -1.65 45.83
C GLU A 468 -18.87 -3.01 46.30
N GLU A 469 -19.26 -4.10 45.64
CA GLU A 469 -18.87 -5.47 46.01
C GLU A 469 -17.40 -5.78 45.71
N ASN A 470 -16.83 -5.23 44.64
CA ASN A 470 -15.47 -5.54 44.18
C ASN A 470 -14.45 -4.42 44.43
N LEU A 471 -14.86 -3.30 45.04
CA LEU A 471 -14.00 -2.15 45.30
C LEU A 471 -12.74 -2.48 46.11
N VAL A 472 -12.74 -3.59 46.85
CA VAL A 472 -11.63 -4.08 47.68
C VAL A 472 -10.97 -5.38 47.18
N ASP A 473 -11.40 -5.94 46.05
CA ASP A 473 -10.89 -7.22 45.50
C ASP A 473 -10.93 -7.28 43.95
N TRP A 474 -10.79 -6.15 43.25
CA TRP A 474 -10.88 -6.11 41.78
C TRP A 474 -9.63 -6.60 41.04
N PHE A 475 -8.50 -6.79 41.73
CA PHE A 475 -7.20 -7.04 41.10
C PHE A 475 -7.21 -8.34 40.27
N PRO A 476 -6.62 -8.35 39.05
CA PRO A 476 -6.62 -9.55 38.22
C PRO A 476 -5.92 -10.71 38.90
N LYS A 477 -6.46 -11.92 38.75
CA LYS A 477 -5.83 -13.14 39.30
C LYS A 477 -4.53 -13.45 38.56
N HIS A 478 -3.55 -13.98 39.29
CA HIS A 478 -2.29 -14.48 38.76
C HIS A 478 -2.06 -15.94 39.18
N PRO A 479 -1.45 -16.81 38.35
CA PRO A 479 -1.28 -18.23 38.66
C PRO A 479 -0.40 -18.51 39.89
N ALA A 480 0.60 -17.66 40.13
CA ALA A 480 1.63 -17.90 41.15
C ALA A 480 1.65 -16.89 42.30
N VAL A 481 0.87 -15.80 42.21
CA VAL A 481 0.93 -14.67 43.16
C VAL A 481 -0.49 -14.34 43.62
N ASN A 482 -0.67 -14.17 44.93
CA ASN A 482 -1.97 -13.89 45.52
C ASN A 482 -2.10 -12.42 45.96
N PHE A 483 -2.91 -11.65 45.23
CA PHE A 483 -3.10 -10.22 45.46
C PHE A 483 -4.26 -9.87 46.40
N ARG A 484 -4.84 -10.85 47.11
CA ARG A 484 -5.98 -10.67 48.01
C ARG A 484 -5.59 -9.95 49.31
N ASN A 485 -5.32 -8.66 49.21
CA ASN A 485 -4.99 -7.78 50.31
C ASN A 485 -5.79 -6.47 50.17
N GLU A 486 -6.79 -6.27 51.03
CA GLU A 486 -7.65 -5.07 50.96
C GLU A 486 -6.86 -3.75 51.09
N SER A 487 -5.78 -3.73 51.87
CA SER A 487 -4.94 -2.55 52.04
C SER A 487 -4.20 -2.20 50.75
N LEU A 488 -3.78 -3.21 49.97
CA LEU A 488 -3.19 -3.03 48.66
C LEU A 488 -4.20 -2.37 47.72
N ILE A 489 -5.40 -2.92 47.65
CA ILE A 489 -6.44 -2.43 46.72
C ILE A 489 -6.89 -1.02 47.08
N ARG A 490 -7.06 -0.70 48.38
CA ARG A 490 -7.35 0.67 48.82
C ARG A 490 -6.26 1.66 48.41
N GLY A 491 -4.99 1.28 48.59
CA GLY A 491 -3.86 2.11 48.15
C GLY A 491 -3.82 2.29 46.62
N LEU A 492 -4.19 1.26 45.86
CA LEU A 492 -4.32 1.38 44.40
C LEU A 492 -5.51 2.27 44.00
N ASN A 493 -6.65 2.17 44.67
CA ASN A 493 -7.81 3.03 44.42
C ASN A 493 -7.47 4.51 44.62
N GLU A 494 -6.74 4.85 45.68
CA GLU A 494 -6.28 6.21 45.94
C GLU A 494 -5.30 6.71 44.86
N LYS A 495 -4.30 5.89 44.49
CA LYS A 495 -3.29 6.25 43.48
C LYS A 495 -3.87 6.43 42.08
N LEU A 496 -4.80 5.55 41.71
CA LEU A 496 -5.42 5.51 40.38
C LEU A 496 -6.73 6.31 40.32
N ASN A 497 -7.19 6.85 41.46
CA ASN A 497 -8.48 7.52 41.61
C ASN A 497 -9.65 6.67 41.06
N VAL A 498 -9.69 5.40 41.46
CA VAL A 498 -10.74 4.45 41.04
C VAL A 498 -12.02 4.70 41.80
N ALA A 499 -13.13 4.85 41.09
CA ALA A 499 -14.46 5.07 41.62
C ALA A 499 -15.46 3.99 41.16
N ILE A 500 -16.60 3.90 41.88
CA ILE A 500 -17.72 3.03 41.48
C ILE A 500 -18.24 3.48 40.11
N GLY A 501 -18.43 2.51 39.21
CA GLY A 501 -18.85 2.73 37.83
C GLY A 501 -17.70 2.83 36.84
N ASP A 502 -16.45 2.93 37.30
CA ASP A 502 -15.27 2.90 36.42
C ASP A 502 -15.08 1.53 35.77
N ILE A 503 -14.38 1.51 34.64
CA ILE A 503 -14.08 0.30 33.89
C ILE A 503 -12.56 0.10 33.85
N LEU A 504 -12.10 -1.08 34.23
CA LEU A 504 -10.69 -1.48 34.18
C LEU A 504 -10.47 -2.61 33.18
N PHE A 505 -9.35 -2.51 32.45
CA PHE A 505 -8.76 -3.61 31.68
C PHE A 505 -7.35 -3.86 32.18
N PHE A 506 -6.92 -5.11 32.16
CA PHE A 506 -5.60 -5.52 32.59
C PHE A 506 -4.92 -6.36 31.52
N SER A 507 -3.61 -6.23 31.40
CA SER A 507 -2.83 -7.17 30.62
C SER A 507 -1.59 -7.64 31.37
N TRP A 508 -1.48 -8.97 31.52
CA TRP A 508 -0.27 -9.64 31.99
C TRP A 508 0.74 -9.70 30.85
N ARG A 509 1.98 -9.29 31.15
CA ARG A 509 3.09 -9.27 30.20
C ARG A 509 4.37 -9.79 30.84
N ASP A 510 5.39 -10.01 30.00
CA ASP A 510 6.74 -10.25 30.45
C ASP A 510 7.36 -8.95 31.03
N ALA A 511 8.53 -9.05 31.67
CA ALA A 511 9.10 -7.94 32.43
C ALA A 511 9.46 -6.72 31.55
N VAL A 512 9.90 -6.98 30.32
CA VAL A 512 10.29 -5.95 29.33
C VAL A 512 9.27 -5.95 28.19
N HIS A 513 8.91 -4.75 27.70
CA HIS A 513 8.06 -4.62 26.53
C HIS A 513 8.79 -5.08 25.27
N SER A 514 8.13 -5.93 24.48
CA SER A 514 8.65 -6.44 23.21
C SER A 514 7.62 -6.32 22.10
N GLY A 515 8.10 -6.16 20.87
CA GLY A 515 7.26 -6.10 19.67
C GLY A 515 6.61 -4.73 19.43
N ALA A 516 5.84 -4.63 18.34
CA ALA A 516 5.32 -3.35 17.86
C ALA A 516 3.99 -2.89 18.50
N MET A 517 3.24 -3.82 19.11
CA MET A 517 1.89 -3.56 19.62
C MET A 517 1.55 -4.51 20.76
N THR A 518 1.08 -3.97 21.89
CA THR A 518 0.60 -4.75 23.04
C THR A 518 -0.92 -4.98 22.95
N PRO A 519 -1.48 -5.96 23.69
CA PRO A 519 -2.93 -6.16 23.75
C PRO A 519 -3.70 -4.91 24.20
N LEU A 520 -3.19 -4.17 25.20
CA LEU A 520 -3.81 -2.93 25.66
C LEU A 520 -3.65 -1.79 24.64
N GLY A 521 -2.52 -1.71 23.92
CA GLY A 521 -2.36 -0.76 22.83
C GLY A 521 -3.36 -0.99 21.69
N ALA A 522 -3.58 -2.25 21.31
CA ALA A 522 -4.59 -2.62 20.33
C ALA A 522 -6.02 -2.29 20.83
N LEU A 523 -6.30 -2.56 22.12
CA LEU A 523 -7.59 -2.25 22.73
C LEU A 523 -7.85 -0.75 22.75
N ARG A 524 -6.84 0.05 23.12
CA ARG A 524 -6.90 1.51 23.11
C ARG A 524 -7.31 2.06 21.73
N ILE A 525 -6.72 1.55 20.66
CA ILE A 525 -7.09 1.94 19.28
C ILE A 525 -8.52 1.49 18.95
N ALA A 526 -8.90 0.26 19.31
CA ALA A 526 -10.24 -0.26 19.05
C ALA A 526 -11.34 0.52 19.79
N LEU A 527 -11.09 0.93 21.03
CA LEU A 527 -11.99 1.77 21.81
C LEU A 527 -12.16 3.16 21.18
N ALA A 528 -11.05 3.79 20.75
CA ALA A 528 -11.11 5.09 20.09
C ALA A 528 -11.84 5.05 18.74
N ASP A 529 -11.59 4.02 17.93
CA ASP A 529 -12.28 3.79 16.65
C ASP A 529 -13.79 3.56 16.85
N ARG A 530 -14.16 2.81 17.91
CA ARG A 530 -15.56 2.63 18.28
C ARG A 530 -16.21 3.94 18.75
N ALA A 531 -15.54 4.69 19.62
CA ALA A 531 -16.00 5.98 20.13
C ALA A 531 -16.22 6.98 18.98
N GLN A 532 -15.33 6.96 17.97
CA GLN A 532 -15.48 7.78 16.77
C GLN A 532 -16.70 7.38 15.93
N ARG A 533 -16.95 6.08 15.72
CA ARG A 533 -18.16 5.62 15.00
C ARG A 533 -19.46 5.97 15.73
N GLN A 534 -19.43 6.01 17.06
CA GLN A 534 -20.57 6.39 17.91
C GLN A 534 -20.73 7.91 18.06
N GLY A 535 -19.74 8.69 17.60
CA GLY A 535 -19.75 10.15 17.69
C GLY A 535 -19.38 10.70 19.07
N SER A 536 -18.96 9.88 20.03
CA SER A 536 -18.53 10.34 21.36
C SER A 536 -17.11 10.94 21.33
N TYR A 537 -16.30 10.57 20.34
CA TYR A 537 -14.92 11.05 20.20
C TYR A 537 -14.63 11.50 18.77
N VAL A 538 -13.99 12.66 18.61
CA VAL A 538 -13.51 13.15 17.32
C VAL A 538 -12.00 13.41 17.46
N PRO A 539 -11.13 12.66 16.76
CA PRO A 539 -9.70 12.91 16.79
C PRO A 539 -9.37 14.32 16.31
N SER A 540 -8.33 14.92 16.89
CA SER A 540 -7.79 16.19 16.39
C SER A 540 -7.45 16.10 14.90
N LYS A 541 -7.79 17.16 14.16
CA LYS A 541 -7.40 17.33 12.76
C LYS A 541 -5.97 17.87 12.61
N GLU A 542 -5.40 18.42 13.68
CA GLU A 542 -4.02 18.87 13.68
C GLU A 542 -3.08 17.67 13.55
N PRO A 543 -1.97 17.80 12.80
CA PRO A 543 -1.01 16.72 12.65
C PRO A 543 -0.15 16.57 13.91
N HIS A 544 -0.19 15.38 14.54
CA HIS A 544 0.63 15.06 15.70
C HIS A 544 1.86 14.28 15.24
N PHE A 545 2.96 14.99 15.02
CA PHE A 545 4.28 14.40 14.77
C PHE A 545 4.98 14.03 16.07
N LEU A 546 5.66 12.88 16.06
CA LEU A 546 6.35 12.32 17.20
C LEU A 546 7.56 11.52 16.74
N TRP A 547 8.72 11.75 17.35
CA TRP A 547 9.86 10.85 17.25
C TRP A 547 9.79 9.79 18.33
N VAL A 548 10.03 8.53 17.94
CA VAL A 548 10.30 7.43 18.86
C VAL A 548 11.76 7.06 18.73
N THR A 549 12.50 6.97 19.83
CA THR A 549 13.95 6.73 19.87
C THR A 549 14.31 5.57 20.80
N GLU A 550 15.58 5.18 20.84
CA GLU A 550 16.12 4.21 21.82
C GLU A 550 15.44 2.83 21.77
N PHE A 551 15.17 2.34 20.55
CA PHE A 551 14.63 1.00 20.36
C PHE A 551 15.59 -0.09 20.83
N PRO A 552 15.09 -1.27 21.25
CA PRO A 552 15.94 -2.44 21.46
C PRO A 552 16.72 -2.77 20.19
N LEU A 553 18.03 -3.00 20.29
CA LEU A 553 18.87 -3.32 19.14
C LEU A 553 18.56 -4.71 18.58
N PHE A 554 18.22 -5.65 19.49
CA PHE A 554 17.91 -7.03 19.15
C PHE A 554 16.53 -7.44 19.67
N ALA A 555 15.90 -8.38 18.96
CA ALA A 555 14.68 -9.05 19.35
C ALA A 555 14.89 -10.56 19.32
N LYS A 556 14.18 -11.30 20.18
CA LYS A 556 14.23 -12.76 20.16
C LYS A 556 13.55 -13.30 18.90
N ASP A 557 14.19 -14.27 18.26
CA ASP A 557 13.68 -14.95 17.07
C ASP A 557 13.41 -16.41 17.42
N GLU A 558 12.17 -16.71 17.81
CA GLU A 558 11.75 -18.04 18.24
C GLU A 558 11.85 -19.07 17.08
N GLU A 559 11.65 -18.65 15.82
CA GLU A 559 11.77 -19.54 14.66
C GLU A 559 13.24 -19.88 14.33
N LYS A 560 14.17 -18.92 14.44
CA LYS A 560 15.61 -19.19 14.28
C LYS A 560 16.21 -19.97 15.43
N ALA A 561 15.69 -19.78 16.65
CA ALA A 561 16.16 -20.51 17.84
C ALA A 561 16.04 -22.02 17.63
N ASP A 562 14.95 -22.48 17.00
CA ASP A 562 14.67 -23.89 16.74
C ASP A 562 15.42 -24.49 15.53
N LEU A 563 15.80 -23.67 14.54
CA LEU A 563 16.33 -24.15 13.24
C LEU A 563 17.86 -24.06 13.11
N VAL A 564 18.50 -23.05 13.70
CA VAL A 564 19.94 -22.75 13.47
C VAL A 564 20.69 -22.44 14.77
N GLY A 565 20.03 -22.46 15.93
CA GLY A 565 20.65 -22.18 17.23
C GLY A 565 21.01 -20.70 17.45
N GLY A 566 20.44 -19.78 16.67
CA GLY A 566 20.55 -18.34 16.88
C GLY A 566 19.29 -17.79 17.56
N GLU A 567 19.42 -17.26 18.77
CA GLU A 567 18.29 -16.77 19.57
C GLU A 567 17.86 -15.33 19.23
N TRP A 568 18.70 -14.58 18.51
CA TRP A 568 18.57 -13.13 18.33
C TRP A 568 18.51 -12.71 16.86
N ALA A 569 17.61 -11.78 16.55
CA ALA A 569 17.54 -11.04 15.30
C ALA A 569 17.70 -9.55 15.56
N SER A 570 18.11 -8.79 14.54
CA SER A 570 18.13 -7.32 14.63
C SER A 570 16.69 -6.80 14.60
N SER A 571 16.35 -5.87 15.50
CA SER A 571 14.99 -5.30 15.55
C SER A 571 14.64 -4.46 14.32
N HIS A 572 15.64 -3.86 13.66
CA HIS A 572 15.46 -3.06 12.45
C HIS A 572 16.33 -3.58 11.30
N HIS A 573 17.65 -3.48 11.41
CA HIS A 573 18.63 -4.08 10.49
C HIS A 573 19.98 -4.21 11.19
N PRO A 574 20.90 -5.09 10.73
CA PRO A 574 22.15 -5.39 11.46
C PRO A 574 23.18 -4.26 11.46
N PHE A 575 22.95 -3.20 10.66
CA PHE A 575 23.87 -2.07 10.53
C PHE A 575 23.61 -0.95 11.55
N THR A 576 22.63 -1.09 12.44
CA THR A 576 22.27 -0.04 13.41
C THR A 576 23.33 0.04 14.49
N ALA A 577 23.83 1.25 14.74
CA ALA A 577 24.76 1.51 15.83
C ALA A 577 24.11 1.25 17.20
N PRO A 578 24.79 0.57 18.13
CA PRO A 578 24.37 0.55 19.53
C PRO A 578 24.49 1.95 20.16
N MET A 579 23.78 2.15 21.26
CA MET A 579 24.03 3.27 22.17
C MET A 579 25.41 3.13 22.82
N ALA A 580 26.11 4.25 23.01
CA ALA A 580 27.47 4.22 23.54
C ALA A 580 27.52 3.65 24.97
N GLU A 581 26.52 4.01 25.78
CA GLU A 581 26.38 3.53 27.17
C GLU A 581 26.13 2.02 27.27
N ASP A 582 25.60 1.39 26.21
CA ASP A 582 25.23 -0.02 26.20
C ASP A 582 26.32 -0.93 25.58
N MET A 583 27.47 -0.35 25.19
CA MET A 583 28.57 -1.08 24.56
C MET A 583 29.15 -2.19 25.45
N GLU A 584 29.29 -1.95 26.75
CA GLU A 584 29.79 -2.98 27.67
C GLU A 584 28.83 -4.18 27.75
N LEU A 585 27.52 -3.90 27.79
CA LEU A 585 26.49 -4.95 27.77
C LEU A 585 26.53 -5.76 26.48
N LEU A 586 26.71 -5.09 25.34
CA LEU A 586 26.87 -5.74 24.03
C LEU A 586 28.08 -6.67 24.00
N MET A 587 29.24 -6.20 24.49
CA MET A 587 30.50 -6.96 24.42
C MET A 587 30.55 -8.15 25.37
N LEU A 588 29.78 -8.15 26.46
CA LEU A 588 29.59 -9.32 27.32
C LEU A 588 28.93 -10.48 26.56
N GLY A 589 28.05 -10.19 25.60
CA GLY A 589 27.42 -11.20 24.75
C GLY A 589 26.51 -12.19 25.47
N ASP A 590 26.10 -11.88 26.71
CA ASP A 590 25.16 -12.69 27.49
C ASP A 590 23.72 -12.45 27.00
N GLY A 591 23.02 -13.51 26.61
CA GLY A 591 21.66 -13.45 26.07
C GLY A 591 20.69 -12.64 26.93
N HIS A 592 20.78 -12.75 28.26
CA HIS A 592 19.88 -12.02 29.17
C HIS A 592 20.16 -10.51 29.23
N LEU A 593 21.36 -10.09 28.84
CA LEU A 593 21.76 -8.68 28.80
C LEU A 593 21.52 -8.06 27.42
N LEU A 594 21.54 -8.85 26.35
CA LEU A 594 21.28 -8.39 24.98
C LEU A 594 19.90 -7.77 24.81
N GLU A 595 18.89 -8.24 25.55
CA GLU A 595 17.53 -7.66 25.56
C GLU A 595 17.50 -6.22 26.11
N LYS A 596 18.55 -5.77 26.79
CA LYS A 596 18.69 -4.40 27.32
C LYS A 596 19.52 -3.48 26.42
N VAL A 597 20.19 -4.02 25.39
CA VAL A 597 21.03 -3.23 24.49
C VAL A 597 20.13 -2.41 23.57
N ARG A 598 20.22 -1.09 23.65
CA ARG A 598 19.47 -0.15 22.81
C ARG A 598 20.27 0.23 21.56
N GLY A 599 19.55 0.47 20.48
CA GLY A 599 20.07 0.96 19.22
C GLY A 599 19.81 2.45 19.05
N GLN A 600 20.69 3.11 18.29
CA GLN A 600 20.48 4.48 17.79
C GLN A 600 19.53 4.50 16.60
N HIS A 601 18.38 3.90 16.80
CA HIS A 601 17.27 3.84 15.86
C HIS A 601 16.22 4.87 16.26
N TYR A 602 15.63 5.50 15.25
CA TYR A 602 14.60 6.51 15.42
C TYR A 602 13.55 6.40 14.31
N ASP A 603 12.28 6.50 14.73
CA ASP A 603 11.12 6.48 13.85
C ASP A 603 10.34 7.79 13.97
N LEU A 604 9.91 8.31 12.83
CA LEU A 604 8.98 9.43 12.75
C LEU A 604 7.55 8.91 12.59
N VAL A 605 6.71 9.25 13.54
CA VAL A 605 5.31 8.85 13.62
C VAL A 605 4.43 10.08 13.39
N LEU A 606 3.40 9.91 12.57
CA LEU A 606 2.34 10.89 12.37
C LEU A 606 1.00 10.22 12.64
N ASN A 607 0.27 10.70 13.64
CA ASN A 607 -1.11 10.26 13.89
C ASN A 607 -1.26 8.72 14.04
N GLY A 608 -0.32 8.08 14.74
CA GLY A 608 -0.31 6.62 14.93
C GLY A 608 0.22 5.81 13.74
N VAL A 609 0.82 6.49 12.77
CA VAL A 609 1.35 5.87 11.56
C VAL A 609 2.84 6.23 11.44
N GLU A 610 3.69 5.21 11.45
CA GLU A 610 5.12 5.33 11.13
C GLU A 610 5.28 5.82 9.68
N ILE A 611 5.77 7.05 9.48
CA ILE A 611 5.97 7.63 8.15
C ILE A 611 7.41 7.53 7.66
N GLY A 612 8.34 7.21 8.55
CA GLY A 612 9.69 6.81 8.18
C GLY A 612 10.52 6.41 9.39
N GLY A 613 11.65 5.80 9.11
CA GLY A 613 12.55 5.22 10.11
C GLY A 613 13.99 5.24 9.65
N GLY A 614 14.91 5.33 10.59
CA GLY A 614 16.32 5.51 10.34
C GLY A 614 17.19 5.11 11.51
N SER A 615 18.50 5.10 11.30
CA SER A 615 19.45 4.93 12.40
C SER A 615 20.80 5.52 12.07
N VAL A 616 21.57 5.81 13.13
CA VAL A 616 23.03 5.91 13.03
C VAL A 616 23.57 4.53 12.68
N ARG A 617 24.55 4.47 11.77
CA ARG A 617 25.13 3.21 11.28
C ARG A 617 26.41 2.86 12.02
N ILE A 618 26.68 1.56 12.11
CA ILE A 618 27.99 1.06 12.50
C ILE A 618 28.99 1.41 11.40
N HIS A 619 30.01 2.21 11.74
CA HIS A 619 31.11 2.52 10.82
C HIS A 619 32.37 1.67 11.07
N ASP A 620 32.45 0.97 12.21
CA ASP A 620 33.55 0.07 12.54
C ASP A 620 33.29 -1.35 12.03
N ALA A 621 34.18 -1.83 11.16
CA ALA A 621 34.10 -3.17 10.60
C ALA A 621 34.21 -4.27 11.66
N SER A 622 35.03 -4.05 12.70
CA SER A 622 35.24 -5.04 13.76
C SER A 622 33.97 -5.23 14.61
N LEU A 623 33.32 -4.13 15.00
CA LEU A 623 32.03 -4.16 15.66
C LEU A 623 30.94 -4.80 14.78
N GLN A 624 30.87 -4.43 13.50
CA GLN A 624 29.87 -5.01 12.58
C GLN A 624 30.04 -6.52 12.44
N GLU A 625 31.28 -6.99 12.30
CA GLU A 625 31.61 -8.41 12.20
C GLU A 625 31.32 -9.17 13.50
N TYR A 626 31.60 -8.57 14.66
CA TYR A 626 31.23 -9.12 15.96
C TYR A 626 29.71 -9.29 16.08
N ILE A 627 28.92 -8.28 15.74
CA ILE A 627 27.45 -8.37 15.78
C ILE A 627 26.95 -9.49 14.85
N MET A 628 27.45 -9.55 13.61
CA MET A 628 27.03 -10.57 12.65
C MET A 628 27.38 -11.99 13.12
N ARG A 629 28.60 -12.21 13.61
CA ARG A 629 29.10 -13.56 13.92
C ARG A 629 28.73 -14.02 15.33
N ASN A 630 28.92 -13.16 16.33
CA ASN A 630 28.80 -13.52 17.74
C ASN A 630 27.38 -13.35 18.26
N ILE A 631 26.67 -12.31 17.82
CA ILE A 631 25.32 -12.01 18.30
C ILE A 631 24.26 -12.65 17.39
N LEU A 632 24.27 -12.31 16.10
CA LEU A 632 23.28 -12.80 15.13
C LEU A 632 23.57 -14.22 14.62
N ARG A 633 24.72 -14.79 15.00
CA ARG A 633 25.16 -16.16 14.65
C ARG A 633 25.12 -16.46 13.14
N LEU A 634 25.48 -15.47 12.32
CA LEU A 634 25.57 -15.65 10.88
C LEU A 634 26.78 -16.52 10.51
N ASP A 635 26.59 -17.45 9.59
CA ASP A 635 27.66 -18.30 9.08
C ASP A 635 28.57 -17.56 8.07
N ASP A 636 29.71 -18.18 7.71
CA ASP A 636 30.67 -17.57 6.77
C ASP A 636 30.07 -17.29 5.39
N ASN A 637 29.11 -18.09 4.93
CA ASN A 637 28.43 -17.84 3.66
C ASN A 637 27.57 -16.58 3.75
N GLN A 638 26.79 -16.44 4.82
CA GLN A 638 25.93 -15.28 5.08
C GLN A 638 26.76 -14.01 5.26
N VAL A 639 27.82 -14.07 6.08
CA VAL A 639 28.73 -12.93 6.28
C VAL A 639 29.41 -12.52 4.98
N SER A 640 29.83 -13.49 4.14
CA SER A 640 30.48 -13.19 2.85
C SER A 640 29.60 -12.37 1.89
N ARG A 641 28.26 -12.46 2.02
CA ARG A 641 27.32 -11.63 1.23
C ARG A 641 27.39 -10.15 1.57
N PHE A 642 27.94 -9.80 2.73
CA PHE A 642 28.23 -8.42 3.16
C PHE A 642 29.72 -8.07 3.02
N GLY A 643 30.52 -8.90 2.35
CA GLY A 643 31.97 -8.73 2.25
C GLY A 643 32.37 -7.38 1.64
N HIS A 644 31.63 -6.88 0.64
CA HIS A 644 31.88 -5.56 0.07
C HIS A 644 31.62 -4.42 1.06
N LEU A 645 30.59 -4.54 1.91
CA LEU A 645 30.29 -3.55 2.94
C LEU A 645 31.37 -3.57 4.01
N LEU A 646 31.73 -4.75 4.54
CA LEU A 646 32.80 -4.88 5.53
C LEU A 646 34.13 -4.35 4.99
N GLN A 647 34.44 -4.59 3.71
CA GLN A 647 35.62 -4.03 3.07
C GLN A 647 35.56 -2.50 2.97
N ALA A 648 34.40 -1.92 2.65
CA ALA A 648 34.20 -0.48 2.63
C ALA A 648 34.41 0.12 4.03
N LEU A 649 33.85 -0.50 5.08
CA LEU A 649 34.06 -0.10 6.47
C LEU A 649 35.55 -0.08 6.86
N ARG A 650 36.29 -1.16 6.51
CA ARG A 650 37.75 -1.26 6.74
C ARG A 650 38.57 -0.24 5.96
N SER A 651 38.00 0.36 4.91
CA SER A 651 38.69 1.33 4.06
C SER A 651 38.60 2.77 4.60
N GLY A 652 38.17 2.95 5.85
CA GLY A 652 38.04 4.26 6.48
C GLY A 652 36.64 4.87 6.29
N ALA A 653 35.59 4.09 6.53
CA ALA A 653 34.23 4.62 6.47
C ALA A 653 34.00 5.71 7.53
N PRO A 654 33.39 6.85 7.18
CA PRO A 654 33.05 7.88 8.15
C PRO A 654 31.88 7.40 9.05
N PRO A 655 31.73 7.97 10.26
CA PRO A 655 30.46 7.91 10.99
C PRO A 655 29.34 8.38 10.07
N HIS A 656 28.23 7.68 10.01
CA HIS A 656 27.15 8.01 9.09
C HIS A 656 25.80 7.56 9.64
N GLY A 657 24.74 8.15 9.11
CA GLY A 657 23.37 7.87 9.52
C GLY A 657 22.41 8.32 8.45
N GLY A 658 21.19 7.80 8.51
CA GLY A 658 20.18 8.14 7.52
C GLY A 658 18.79 7.70 7.89
N LEU A 659 17.85 8.02 7.03
CA LEU A 659 16.43 7.77 7.22
C LEU A 659 15.75 7.49 5.88
N ALA A 660 14.72 6.66 5.90
CA ALA A 660 13.82 6.47 4.78
C ALA A 660 12.40 6.88 5.14
N LEU A 661 11.81 7.83 4.40
CA LEU A 661 10.39 8.14 4.50
C LEU A 661 9.60 7.23 3.54
N GLY A 662 8.55 6.59 4.06
CA GLY A 662 7.55 5.89 3.25
C GLY A 662 6.72 6.90 2.45
N PHE A 663 7.19 7.28 1.25
CA PHE A 663 6.63 8.38 0.49
C PHE A 663 5.17 8.14 0.09
N ASP A 664 4.79 6.90 -0.22
CA ASP A 664 3.40 6.55 -0.53
C ASP A 664 2.47 6.74 0.69
N ARG A 665 2.96 6.43 1.90
CA ARG A 665 2.23 6.60 3.15
C ARG A 665 2.12 8.07 3.55
N LEU A 666 3.22 8.81 3.44
CA LEU A 666 3.25 10.27 3.59
C LEU A 666 2.22 10.94 2.68
N MET A 667 2.19 10.57 1.39
CA MET A 667 1.23 11.10 0.44
C MET A 667 -0.21 10.72 0.77
N SER A 668 -0.46 9.51 1.26
CA SER A 668 -1.80 9.09 1.66
C SER A 668 -2.33 9.94 2.81
N LEU A 669 -1.48 10.27 3.79
CA LEU A 669 -1.82 11.15 4.91
C LEU A 669 -2.04 12.59 4.43
N LEU A 670 -1.17 13.12 3.57
CA LEU A 670 -1.31 14.47 2.99
C LEU A 670 -2.55 14.64 2.08
N CYS A 671 -3.04 13.55 1.51
CA CYS A 671 -4.24 13.54 0.68
C CYS A 671 -5.50 13.11 1.45
N ASP A 672 -5.39 12.81 2.76
CA ASP A 672 -6.47 12.31 3.60
C ASP A 672 -7.16 11.05 3.01
N THR A 673 -6.36 10.16 2.39
CA THR A 673 -6.86 8.95 1.73
C THR A 673 -6.75 7.72 2.62
N PRO A 674 -7.73 6.80 2.61
CA PRO A 674 -7.75 5.61 3.46
C PRO A 674 -6.79 4.50 2.98
N SER A 675 -6.18 4.65 1.80
CA SER A 675 -5.24 3.68 1.25
C SER A 675 -4.22 4.36 0.35
N ILE A 676 -2.97 3.89 0.42
CA ILE A 676 -1.89 4.35 -0.46
C ILE A 676 -2.18 4.11 -1.95
N ARG A 677 -3.13 3.22 -2.27
CA ARG A 677 -3.59 2.97 -3.64
C ARG A 677 -4.22 4.20 -4.31
N GLU A 678 -4.68 5.18 -3.54
CA GLU A 678 -5.27 6.42 -4.07
C GLU A 678 -4.23 7.49 -4.43
N VAL A 679 -2.97 7.28 -4.04
CA VAL A 679 -1.84 8.17 -4.36
C VAL A 679 -0.81 7.50 -5.30
N ILE A 680 -1.07 6.27 -5.71
CA ILE A 680 -0.31 5.53 -6.72
C ILE A 680 -1.11 5.50 -8.04
N ALA A 681 -0.45 5.78 -9.16
CA ALA A 681 -1.11 5.86 -10.46
C ALA A 681 -1.76 4.51 -10.85
N PHE A 682 -0.99 3.42 -10.76
CA PHE A 682 -1.41 2.06 -11.12
C PHE A 682 -1.08 1.07 -9.98
N PRO A 683 -1.90 1.03 -8.93
CA PRO A 683 -1.64 0.16 -7.78
C PRO A 683 -2.00 -1.30 -8.07
N LYS A 684 -1.38 -2.21 -7.32
CA LYS A 684 -1.73 -3.62 -7.26
C LYS A 684 -2.87 -3.88 -6.25
N THR A 685 -3.62 -4.95 -6.46
CA THR A 685 -4.61 -5.50 -5.53
C THR A 685 -3.93 -6.05 -4.26
N ALA A 686 -4.73 -6.53 -3.29
CA ALA A 686 -4.19 -7.08 -2.05
C ALA A 686 -3.35 -8.36 -2.27
N ASP A 687 -3.71 -9.15 -3.28
CA ASP A 687 -2.97 -10.35 -3.72
C ASP A 687 -1.84 -10.03 -4.73
N GLY A 688 -1.42 -8.76 -4.83
CA GLY A 688 -0.29 -8.35 -5.67
C GLY A 688 -0.56 -8.32 -7.18
N ARG A 689 -1.82 -8.49 -7.62
CA ARG A 689 -2.17 -8.48 -9.04
C ARG A 689 -2.44 -7.09 -9.59
N ASP A 690 -2.20 -6.94 -10.88
CA ASP A 690 -2.57 -5.76 -11.66
C ASP A 690 -3.79 -6.09 -12.53
N PRO A 691 -4.98 -5.57 -12.18
CA PRO A 691 -6.21 -5.87 -12.92
C PRO A 691 -6.29 -5.13 -14.27
N LEU A 692 -5.52 -4.05 -14.46
CA LEU A 692 -5.50 -3.29 -15.71
C LEU A 692 -4.64 -3.98 -16.76
N PHE A 693 -3.40 -4.33 -16.38
CA PHE A 693 -2.45 -4.97 -17.29
C PHE A 693 -2.54 -6.50 -17.29
N GLY A 694 -3.32 -7.09 -16.37
CA GLY A 694 -3.47 -8.54 -16.24
C GLY A 694 -2.19 -9.22 -15.76
N SER A 695 -1.45 -8.58 -14.86
CA SER A 695 -0.17 -9.07 -14.33
C SER A 695 -0.30 -9.61 -12.90
N PRO A 696 0.56 -10.56 -12.46
CA PRO A 696 1.44 -11.39 -13.30
C PRO A 696 0.64 -12.31 -14.22
N SER A 697 1.26 -12.80 -15.30
CA SER A 697 0.63 -13.72 -16.24
C SER A 697 1.49 -14.96 -16.50
N PRO A 698 0.88 -16.12 -16.84
CA PRO A 698 1.64 -17.33 -17.16
C PRO A 698 2.60 -17.13 -18.33
N THR A 699 3.83 -17.63 -18.19
CA THR A 699 4.86 -17.58 -19.23
C THR A 699 5.02 -18.94 -19.91
N GLN A 700 5.33 -18.93 -21.22
CA GLN A 700 5.52 -20.16 -22.01
C GLN A 700 6.88 -20.81 -21.73
N ASN A 701 6.97 -22.15 -21.83
CA ASN A 701 8.21 -22.91 -21.60
C ASN A 701 9.40 -22.42 -22.46
N LYS A 702 9.15 -22.02 -23.72
CA LYS A 702 10.19 -21.47 -24.60
C LYS A 702 10.90 -20.23 -24.03
N THR A 703 10.20 -19.49 -23.17
CA THR A 703 10.75 -18.32 -22.48
C THR A 703 11.51 -18.72 -21.23
N LEU A 704 11.15 -19.83 -20.56
CA LEU A 704 11.80 -20.28 -19.31
C LEU A 704 13.12 -21.04 -19.56
N VAL A 705 13.20 -21.81 -20.64
CA VAL A 705 14.39 -22.62 -20.99
C VAL A 705 15.69 -21.82 -21.05
N PRO A 706 15.75 -20.63 -21.68
CA PRO A 706 16.96 -19.80 -21.70
C PRO A 706 17.45 -19.37 -20.31
N TYR A 707 16.61 -19.42 -19.27
CA TYR A 707 16.97 -19.09 -17.90
C TYR A 707 17.31 -20.33 -17.06
N GLY A 708 17.33 -21.53 -17.67
CA GLY A 708 17.49 -22.79 -16.95
C GLY A 708 16.29 -23.15 -16.07
N LEU A 709 15.14 -22.51 -16.30
CA LEU A 709 13.93 -22.70 -15.50
C LEU A 709 12.97 -23.66 -16.18
N ARG A 710 12.26 -24.42 -15.36
CA ARG A 710 11.10 -25.23 -15.78
C ARG A 710 9.99 -25.08 -14.75
N PRO A 711 8.71 -25.03 -15.17
CA PRO A 711 7.62 -25.08 -14.22
C PRO A 711 7.74 -26.35 -13.38
N TRP A 712 7.51 -26.22 -12.08
CA TRP A 712 7.38 -27.39 -11.23
C TRP A 712 6.18 -28.21 -11.71
N ARG A 713 6.43 -29.43 -12.18
CA ARG A 713 5.36 -30.40 -12.42
C ARG A 713 5.34 -31.28 -11.19
N LEU A 714 4.23 -31.27 -10.44
CA LEU A 714 3.97 -32.36 -9.50
C LEU A 714 4.06 -33.65 -10.32
N LYS A 715 5.05 -34.49 -10.04
CA LYS A 715 4.98 -35.90 -10.42
C LYS A 715 3.87 -36.50 -9.56
N LEU A 716 2.65 -36.51 -10.10
CA LEU A 716 1.61 -37.41 -9.65
C LEU A 716 2.01 -38.82 -10.10
N ASP A 717 3.09 -39.35 -9.52
CA ASP A 717 3.49 -40.73 -9.70
C ASP A 717 2.57 -41.57 -8.79
N GLY A 718 1.38 -41.90 -9.31
CA GLY A 718 0.49 -42.93 -8.80
C GLY A 718 -0.66 -42.47 -7.87
N PRO A 719 -1.79 -43.20 -7.86
CA PRO A 719 -2.98 -42.89 -7.08
C PRO A 719 -2.83 -42.98 -5.54
N SER A 720 -1.63 -43.27 -5.00
CA SER A 720 -1.42 -43.36 -3.55
C SER A 720 -1.17 -42.01 -2.86
N MET A 721 -0.62 -41.00 -3.56
CA MET A 721 -0.30 -39.71 -2.92
C MET A 721 -1.47 -38.70 -2.92
N LEU A 722 -2.42 -38.83 -3.87
CA LEU A 722 -3.68 -38.09 -3.82
C LEU A 722 -4.49 -38.43 -2.56
N ARG A 723 -4.35 -39.66 -2.03
CA ARG A 723 -4.98 -40.09 -0.78
C ARG A 723 -4.36 -39.43 0.45
N SER A 724 -3.03 -39.22 0.47
CA SER A 724 -2.35 -38.64 1.64
C SER A 724 -2.45 -37.12 1.70
N VAL A 725 -2.57 -36.44 0.56
CA VAL A 725 -2.72 -34.97 0.50
C VAL A 725 -4.18 -34.56 0.75
N ARG A 726 -5.18 -35.26 0.19
CA ARG A 726 -6.60 -34.96 0.48
C ARG A 726 -6.96 -35.20 1.96
N ALA A 727 -6.45 -36.27 2.57
CA ALA A 727 -6.68 -36.56 3.99
C ALA A 727 -6.05 -35.55 4.98
N ARG A 728 -5.12 -34.70 4.52
CA ARG A 728 -4.49 -33.66 5.34
C ARG A 728 -5.16 -32.28 5.21
N VAL A 729 -5.98 -32.08 4.18
CA VAL A 729 -6.55 -30.76 3.85
C VAL A 729 -8.05 -30.70 4.13
N VAL A 730 -8.75 -31.82 3.99
CA VAL A 730 -10.20 -31.93 4.17
C VAL A 730 -10.40 -33.09 5.13
N GLY A 731 -10.99 -32.87 6.30
CA GLY A 731 -11.04 -33.86 7.38
C GLY A 731 -11.57 -35.24 6.92
N PRO A 732 -11.26 -36.32 7.65
CA PRO A 732 -11.51 -37.69 7.20
C PRO A 732 -12.99 -38.03 6.92
N GLU A 733 -13.94 -37.26 7.45
CA GLU A 733 -15.38 -37.46 7.23
C GLU A 733 -15.88 -36.86 5.91
N GLU A 734 -15.47 -35.64 5.56
CA GLU A 734 -15.82 -35.00 4.28
C GLU A 734 -15.21 -35.75 3.09
N ALA A 735 -13.97 -36.22 3.24
CA ALA A 735 -13.33 -37.04 2.22
C ALA A 735 -14.07 -38.37 1.96
N ARG A 736 -14.86 -38.86 2.92
CA ARG A 736 -15.61 -40.13 2.82
C ARG A 736 -16.96 -39.93 2.12
N ALA A 737 -17.63 -38.81 2.39
CA ALA A 737 -18.89 -38.43 1.74
C ALA A 737 -18.69 -38.16 0.24
N ASP A 738 -17.62 -37.47 -0.14
CA ASP A 738 -17.28 -37.21 -1.54
C ASP A 738 -16.94 -38.48 -2.32
N LEU A 739 -16.31 -39.47 -1.65
CA LEU A 739 -15.98 -40.77 -2.25
C LEU A 739 -17.22 -41.64 -2.50
N GLU A 740 -18.24 -41.56 -1.63
CA GLU A 740 -19.52 -42.24 -1.86
C GLU A 740 -20.28 -41.59 -3.03
N ALA A 741 -20.26 -40.25 -3.12
CA ALA A 741 -20.87 -39.52 -4.23
C ALA A 741 -20.20 -39.82 -5.58
N GLU A 742 -18.86 -39.83 -5.66
CA GLU A 742 -18.13 -40.19 -6.88
C GLU A 742 -18.39 -41.66 -7.29
N ALA A 743 -18.47 -42.58 -6.32
CA ALA A 743 -18.75 -43.99 -6.59
C ALA A 743 -20.20 -44.24 -7.07
N GLU A 744 -21.16 -43.44 -6.57
CA GLU A 744 -22.56 -43.52 -6.99
C GLU A 744 -22.77 -42.94 -8.39
N GLU A 745 -22.13 -41.80 -8.71
CA GLU A 745 -22.14 -41.20 -10.05
C GLU A 745 -21.53 -42.16 -11.09
N GLN A 746 -20.46 -42.87 -10.72
CA GLN A 746 -19.82 -43.84 -11.62
C GLN A 746 -20.69 -45.09 -11.85
N ARG A 747 -21.42 -45.55 -10.83
CA ARG A 747 -22.41 -46.64 -10.97
C ARG A 747 -23.61 -46.23 -11.81
N GLU A 748 -24.07 -44.98 -11.73
CA GLU A 748 -25.12 -44.45 -12.60
C GLU A 748 -24.67 -44.39 -14.06
N ARG A 749 -23.47 -43.91 -14.33
CA ARG A 749 -22.92 -43.89 -15.71
C ARG A 749 -22.75 -45.29 -16.30
N GLU A 750 -22.36 -46.28 -15.49
CA GLU A 750 -22.28 -47.68 -15.92
C GLU A 750 -23.66 -48.32 -16.15
N ARG A 751 -24.70 -47.86 -15.43
CA ARG A 751 -26.09 -48.25 -15.68
C ARG A 751 -26.67 -47.60 -16.93
N GLU A 752 -26.32 -46.35 -17.23
CA GLU A 752 -26.73 -45.68 -18.47
C GLU A 752 -26.03 -46.24 -19.72
N GLN A 753 -24.86 -46.86 -19.55
CA GLN A 753 -24.13 -47.54 -20.63
C GLN A 753 -24.58 -48.98 -20.91
N LYS A 754 -25.28 -49.64 -19.98
CA LYS A 754 -25.86 -50.99 -20.16
C LYS A 754 -27.30 -50.91 -20.62
#